data_AF-A0A4S4LK92-F1
#
_entry.id   AF-A0A4S4LK92-F1
#
_cell.length_a   1.000
_cell.length_b   1.000
_cell.length_c   1.000
_cell.angle_alpha   90.00
_cell.angle_beta   90.00
_cell.angle_gamma   90.00
#
_symmetry.space_group_name_H-M   'P 1'
#
loop_
_entity.id
_entity.type
_entity.pdbx_description
1 polymer ?
#
loop_
_entity_poly.entity_id
_entity_poly.type
_entity_poly.pdbx_seq_one_letter_code
_entity_poly.pdbx_strand_id
1 'polypeptide(L)'
;MASKVAAAPIALSGPNKAFNDKVGAAHFFQRWDIDRRSQGKPMEVRLSNMVAAKAISDAVRTSLGPRGMDKMIQTSKGEVIVTNDGATILHSIQALHPASKMLVDLSAAQDVEAGDGTTTVVILAGSFLGAAEKMLEKGMHPTIIAESFLKASAKAVEFLTDISTPIDLNDRAVLLRAASTSLNSKIVSQYSSTLAPIAVSAVTRLATSTSSNVDLRDIRIVKKVGGTIEDTELIDGVVLNQNVVVSAGGPTRIEKAKIGLIQFQLSAPKPDMDNTVVINDYRQMDKVLKENRTYLLNICKKIKKAGCNVLLIQKSILRDAVEDTSLNFLKKLNILVIKDVERDEIDFLTKSLGCKPIADIDAFTEDKLGYADLVEETSQSGTKVVKITGVRNKGRTVSILAMGSNSIVLEECERSLHDALCVVRCLVKKRALIGGGGAPEIHVSRMLSQYAQSLKGMEAYCFQAYADALEVIPTTLAENAGLNPIAIVTELRNRHAMGERNAGINIRKGTISDILQEDVVQPLLVSTSAIELATETVTLLLKIDDYVQARCSLLGAGADRVVIGIGARSLIARPACGGVARVTAGALLRSSLCYKVSDPNDPFAANRTTHSAYKFVEGTNLQALIDAQNTTSLPQTCITLVLSNRKAAFGLTRASAASPPISTAYLALQPYLKAHPNKSRADYDAEVARIVIREKPDLVVLAGWMHVLGESFLDVVSGTRPLEGEEKVEKPIQVINLHPALPGTFDGANAIERAYEAFQNGRIEFSGAMVHRVVKEVDRGQPVVVKKVEIMKGEPLDAFEERLHRVEWEIIVEGTRKVLDELKPL
;
A
#
# COMPACT_ATOMS: atom_id res chain seq x y z
N MET A 1 -30.06 -46.05 -46.10
CA MET A 1 -31.22 -46.90 -45.76
C MET A 1 -30.89 -47.66 -44.48
N ALA A 2 -31.61 -47.38 -43.39
CA ALA A 2 -32.69 -48.23 -42.86
C ALA A 2 -32.15 -49.52 -42.21
N SER A 3 -32.10 -49.61 -40.87
CA SER A 3 -33.15 -50.23 -40.00
C SER A 3 -33.01 -51.77 -39.93
N LYS A 4 -33.27 -52.52 -38.84
CA LYS A 4 -34.24 -52.36 -37.75
C LYS A 4 -33.98 -53.42 -36.64
N VAL A 5 -34.21 -53.07 -35.36
CA VAL A 5 -34.94 -53.84 -34.31
C VAL A 5 -34.48 -55.26 -33.88
N ALA A 6 -34.25 -55.41 -32.56
CA ALA A 6 -34.80 -56.40 -31.60
C ALA A 6 -33.90 -56.44 -30.33
N ALA A 7 -34.34 -56.69 -29.09
CA ALA A 7 -35.63 -57.18 -28.59
C ALA A 7 -35.95 -56.64 -27.16
N ALA A 8 -37.20 -56.84 -26.75
CA ALA A 8 -37.76 -56.76 -25.39
C ALA A 8 -39.05 -57.63 -25.39
N PRO A 9 -39.86 -57.73 -24.31
CA PRO A 9 -39.56 -58.16 -22.93
C PRO A 9 -40.60 -59.19 -22.38
N ILE A 10 -40.38 -59.79 -21.19
CA ILE A 10 -41.41 -60.41 -20.31
C ILE A 10 -40.93 -60.16 -18.86
N ALA A 11 -41.54 -59.30 -18.03
CA ALA A 11 -42.80 -59.40 -17.25
C ALA A 11 -42.75 -60.49 -16.14
N LEU A 12 -43.26 -60.33 -14.91
CA LEU A 12 -44.16 -59.36 -14.26
C LEU A 12 -43.40 -58.67 -13.06
N SER A 13 -43.96 -58.01 -12.02
CA SER A 13 -45.34 -57.81 -11.54
C SER A 13 -45.62 -56.41 -10.90
N GLY A 14 -45.99 -56.31 -9.62
CA GLY A 14 -46.55 -55.11 -8.97
C GLY A 14 -46.28 -54.98 -7.45
N PRO A 15 -46.88 -54.00 -6.75
CA PRO A 15 -46.09 -53.09 -5.91
C PRO A 15 -46.45 -53.05 -4.40
N ASN A 16 -45.50 -52.59 -3.55
CA ASN A 16 -45.79 -51.62 -2.48
C ASN A 16 -44.57 -51.07 -1.71
N LYS A 17 -44.77 -49.89 -1.10
CA LYS A 17 -43.90 -49.13 -0.17
C LYS A 17 -42.62 -48.50 -0.73
N ALA A 18 -42.77 -47.23 -1.13
CA ALA A 18 -41.70 -46.24 -1.16
C ALA A 18 -41.58 -45.51 0.20
N PHE A 19 -40.39 -44.97 0.49
CA PHE A 19 -40.05 -43.66 1.09
C PHE A 19 -38.76 -43.74 1.94
N ASN A 20 -37.86 -42.79 1.68
CA ASN A 20 -36.45 -42.64 2.11
C ASN A 20 -35.41 -43.38 1.23
N ASP A 21 -34.29 -42.66 0.98
CA ASP A 21 -33.09 -42.99 0.18
C ASP A 21 -32.91 -42.36 -1.21
N LYS A 22 -33.43 -41.15 -1.45
CA LYS A 22 -33.11 -40.33 -2.66
C LYS A 22 -32.24 -39.09 -2.45
N VAL A 23 -31.79 -38.80 -1.22
CA VAL A 23 -30.96 -37.60 -0.94
C VAL A 23 -29.45 -37.89 -1.03
N GLY A 24 -29.00 -39.12 -0.72
CA GLY A 24 -27.57 -39.48 -0.76
C GLY A 24 -26.98 -39.62 -2.17
N ALA A 25 -27.76 -40.07 -3.16
CA ALA A 25 -27.25 -40.40 -4.49
C ALA A 25 -26.95 -39.15 -5.36
N ALA A 26 -27.71 -38.06 -5.20
CA ALA A 26 -27.58 -36.87 -6.04
C ALA A 26 -26.22 -36.14 -5.82
N HIS A 27 -25.77 -36.05 -4.57
CA HIS A 27 -24.48 -35.42 -4.23
C HIS A 27 -23.26 -36.25 -4.64
N PHE A 28 -23.39 -37.57 -4.78
CA PHE A 28 -22.29 -38.42 -5.24
C PHE A 28 -22.06 -38.30 -6.76
N PHE A 29 -23.14 -38.24 -7.55
CA PHE A 29 -23.03 -38.11 -9.02
C PHE A 29 -22.52 -36.74 -9.48
N GLN A 30 -22.95 -35.63 -8.84
CA GLN A 30 -22.41 -34.29 -9.16
C GLN A 30 -20.90 -34.18 -8.92
N ARG A 31 -20.35 -34.90 -7.94
CA ARG A 31 -18.90 -34.89 -7.68
C ARG A 31 -18.10 -35.65 -8.74
N TRP A 32 -18.65 -36.75 -9.27
CA TRP A 32 -18.03 -37.55 -10.33
C TRP A 32 -18.05 -36.88 -11.72
N ASP A 33 -19.11 -36.14 -12.07
CA ASP A 33 -19.15 -35.39 -13.34
C ASP A 33 -18.21 -34.16 -13.36
N ILE A 34 -17.88 -33.60 -12.19
CA ILE A 34 -16.84 -32.57 -12.08
C ILE A 34 -15.45 -33.17 -12.36
N ASP A 35 -15.19 -34.41 -11.91
CA ASP A 35 -13.88 -35.07 -12.10
C ASP A 35 -13.60 -35.59 -13.51
N ARG A 36 -14.62 -35.78 -14.36
CA ARG A 36 -14.38 -36.00 -15.79
C ARG A 36 -14.12 -34.72 -16.58
N ARG A 37 -14.43 -33.55 -16.02
CA ARG A 37 -14.02 -32.23 -16.54
C ARG A 37 -12.73 -31.72 -15.90
N SER A 38 -12.18 -32.38 -14.87
CA SER A 38 -11.07 -31.84 -14.09
C SER A 38 -9.67 -32.06 -14.70
N GLN A 39 -9.48 -33.04 -15.60
CA GLN A 39 -8.17 -33.29 -16.21
C GLN A 39 -7.64 -32.14 -17.09
N GLY A 40 -8.52 -31.26 -17.60
CA GLY A 40 -8.12 -30.07 -18.36
C GLY A 40 -7.74 -28.85 -17.51
N LYS A 41 -8.30 -28.74 -16.29
CA LYS A 41 -8.16 -27.53 -15.44
C LYS A 41 -6.70 -27.15 -15.16
N PRO A 42 -5.78 -28.08 -14.80
CA PRO A 42 -4.39 -27.73 -14.48
C PRO A 42 -3.58 -27.20 -15.66
N MET A 43 -4.00 -27.52 -16.89
CA MET A 43 -3.38 -26.99 -18.11
C MET A 43 -4.01 -25.65 -18.48
N GLU A 44 -5.34 -25.55 -18.41
CA GLU A 44 -6.10 -24.34 -18.69
C GLU A 44 -5.70 -23.17 -17.76
N VAL A 45 -5.53 -23.44 -16.46
CA VAL A 45 -5.05 -22.44 -15.49
C VAL A 45 -3.63 -21.96 -15.82
N ARG A 46 -2.71 -22.87 -16.16
CA ARG A 46 -1.34 -22.51 -16.56
C ARG A 46 -1.32 -21.70 -17.85
N LEU A 47 -2.13 -22.06 -18.84
CA LEU A 47 -2.30 -21.30 -20.09
C LEU A 47 -2.89 -19.91 -19.83
N SER A 48 -3.92 -19.80 -18.98
CA SER A 48 -4.49 -18.51 -18.57
C SER A 48 -3.46 -17.62 -17.89
N ASN A 49 -2.67 -18.16 -16.94
CA ASN A 49 -1.55 -17.46 -16.30
C ASN A 49 -0.53 -16.96 -17.34
N MET A 50 -0.13 -17.81 -18.29
CA MET A 50 0.84 -17.47 -19.33
C MET A 50 0.31 -16.39 -20.28
N VAL A 51 -0.93 -16.47 -20.74
CA VAL A 51 -1.55 -15.46 -21.62
C VAL A 51 -1.66 -14.11 -20.91
N ALA A 52 -2.14 -14.08 -19.67
CA ALA A 52 -2.27 -12.85 -18.89
C ALA A 52 -0.92 -12.19 -18.56
N ALA A 53 0.13 -12.99 -18.34
CA ALA A 53 1.48 -12.52 -18.11
C ALA A 53 2.14 -11.99 -19.41
N LYS A 54 2.00 -12.70 -20.53
CA LYS A 54 2.50 -12.26 -21.85
C LYS A 54 1.88 -10.94 -22.30
N ALA A 55 0.57 -10.76 -22.14
CA ALA A 55 -0.11 -9.52 -22.50
C ALA A 55 0.46 -8.29 -21.78
N ILE A 56 0.89 -8.45 -20.52
CA ILE A 56 1.59 -7.40 -19.76
C ILE A 56 2.99 -7.16 -20.31
N SER A 57 3.76 -8.22 -20.59
CA SER A 57 5.07 -8.11 -21.25
C SER A 57 4.98 -7.39 -22.59
N ASP A 58 4.00 -7.71 -23.43
CA ASP A 58 3.81 -7.10 -24.75
C ASP A 58 3.43 -5.60 -24.66
N ALA A 59 2.68 -5.21 -23.63
CA ALA A 59 2.36 -3.80 -23.36
C ALA A 59 3.60 -2.96 -23.03
N VAL A 60 4.53 -3.51 -22.23
CA VAL A 60 5.77 -2.82 -21.82
C VAL A 60 6.90 -2.97 -22.86
N ARG A 61 6.88 -4.02 -23.70
CA ARG A 61 7.89 -4.28 -24.77
C ARG A 61 8.19 -3.04 -25.62
N THR A 62 7.17 -2.26 -25.93
CA THR A 62 7.29 -1.07 -26.79
C THR A 62 7.94 0.14 -26.11
N SER A 63 8.29 0.09 -24.81
CA SER A 63 9.18 1.08 -24.15
C SER A 63 10.63 0.60 -24.00
N LEU A 64 10.99 -0.62 -24.42
CA LEU A 64 12.38 -1.09 -24.26
C LEU A 64 13.38 -0.31 -25.14
N GLY A 65 14.38 0.27 -24.49
CA GLY A 65 15.62 0.76 -25.10
C GLY A 65 15.56 2.22 -25.61
N PRO A 66 16.66 2.75 -26.18
CA PRO A 66 16.79 4.16 -26.57
C PRO A 66 15.79 4.72 -27.60
N ARG A 67 14.98 3.87 -28.24
CA ARG A 67 13.89 4.25 -29.14
C ARG A 67 12.51 3.75 -28.66
N GLY A 68 12.44 3.27 -27.42
CA GLY A 68 11.20 2.91 -26.76
C GLY A 68 10.25 4.10 -26.65
N MET A 69 8.95 3.85 -26.81
CA MET A 69 7.91 4.87 -26.74
C MET A 69 7.35 4.99 -25.32
N ASP A 70 7.39 6.21 -24.78
CA ASP A 70 6.79 6.56 -23.50
C ASP A 70 5.30 6.25 -23.46
N LYS A 71 4.79 5.92 -22.27
CA LYS A 71 3.38 5.66 -22.00
C LYS A 71 2.77 6.83 -21.25
N MET A 72 1.67 7.34 -21.79
CA MET A 72 0.79 8.26 -21.07
C MET A 72 -0.26 7.44 -20.33
N ILE A 73 -0.30 7.58 -19.00
CA ILE A 73 -1.23 6.86 -18.13
C ILE A 73 -2.05 7.89 -17.36
N GLN A 74 -3.37 7.81 -17.49
CA GLN A 74 -4.30 8.61 -16.70
C GLN A 74 -4.80 7.79 -15.51
N THR A 75 -4.57 8.26 -14.29
CA THR A 75 -5.08 7.60 -13.08
C THR A 75 -6.58 7.84 -12.92
N SER A 76 -7.23 7.05 -12.05
CA SER A 76 -8.65 7.25 -11.69
C SER A 76 -8.96 8.61 -11.03
N LYS A 77 -7.93 9.36 -10.62
CA LYS A 77 -8.05 10.73 -10.09
C LYS A 77 -7.96 11.80 -11.19
N GLY A 78 -7.70 11.43 -12.44
CA GLY A 78 -7.50 12.33 -13.58
C GLY A 78 -6.07 12.86 -13.73
N GLU A 79 -5.15 12.47 -12.85
CA GLU A 79 -3.71 12.78 -12.92
C GLU A 79 -3.07 12.04 -14.10
N VAL A 80 -2.22 12.73 -14.87
CA VAL A 80 -1.59 12.20 -16.08
C VAL A 80 -0.09 12.05 -15.85
N ILE A 81 0.38 10.81 -15.88
CA ILE A 81 1.79 10.44 -15.77
C ILE A 81 2.28 10.07 -17.18
N VAL A 82 3.43 10.59 -17.58
CA VAL A 82 4.11 10.20 -18.84
C VAL A 82 5.46 9.62 -18.46
N THR A 83 5.78 8.41 -18.95
CA THR A 83 7.04 7.76 -18.58
C THR A 83 7.44 6.60 -19.49
N ASN A 84 8.74 6.30 -19.51
CA ASN A 84 9.33 5.14 -20.17
C ASN A 84 9.47 3.91 -19.23
N ASP A 85 9.61 4.16 -17.92
CA ASP A 85 9.99 3.15 -16.92
C ASP A 85 8.91 2.06 -16.72
N GLY A 86 9.32 0.81 -16.89
CA GLY A 86 8.48 -0.37 -16.73
C GLY A 86 7.87 -0.51 -15.34
N ALA A 87 8.59 -0.14 -14.26
CA ALA A 87 8.06 -0.27 -12.90
C ALA A 87 6.92 0.73 -12.66
N THR A 88 7.10 2.00 -13.04
CA THR A 88 6.05 3.03 -12.93
C THR A 88 4.85 2.70 -13.82
N ILE A 89 5.08 2.20 -15.04
CA ILE A 89 4.00 1.74 -15.94
C ILE A 89 3.18 0.66 -15.26
N LEU A 90 3.83 -0.37 -14.72
CA LEU A 90 3.18 -1.53 -14.12
C LEU A 90 2.49 -1.23 -12.79
N HIS A 91 3.06 -0.37 -11.95
CA HIS A 91 2.39 0.10 -10.73
C HIS A 91 1.14 0.95 -11.01
N SER A 92 1.10 1.64 -12.14
CA SER A 92 -0.05 2.46 -12.56
C SER A 92 -1.16 1.62 -13.22
N ILE A 93 -0.84 0.44 -13.75
CA ILE A 93 -1.80 -0.50 -14.34
C ILE A 93 -2.50 -1.30 -13.23
N GLN A 94 -3.83 -1.23 -13.18
CA GLN A 94 -4.64 -2.03 -12.26
C GLN A 94 -4.75 -3.49 -12.75
N ALA A 95 -3.72 -4.29 -12.48
CA ALA A 95 -3.66 -5.71 -12.83
C ALA A 95 -4.73 -6.52 -12.07
N LEU A 96 -5.83 -6.88 -12.74
CA LEU A 96 -6.91 -7.71 -12.19
C LEU A 96 -6.52 -9.18 -12.04
N HIS A 97 -5.63 -9.69 -12.90
CA HIS A 97 -5.25 -11.10 -12.91
C HIS A 97 -4.05 -11.36 -11.98
N PRO A 98 -4.08 -12.40 -11.11
CA PRO A 98 -3.00 -12.66 -10.15
C PRO A 98 -1.60 -12.82 -10.80
N ALA A 99 -1.51 -13.54 -11.92
CA ALA A 99 -0.25 -13.71 -12.65
C ALA A 99 0.30 -12.39 -13.21
N SER A 100 -0.58 -11.45 -13.61
CA SER A 100 -0.18 -10.11 -14.04
C SER A 100 0.35 -9.29 -12.87
N LYS A 101 -0.24 -9.41 -11.68
CA LYS A 101 0.27 -8.77 -10.46
C LYS A 101 1.67 -9.28 -10.09
N MET A 102 1.94 -10.58 -10.24
CA MET A 102 3.30 -11.13 -10.01
C MET A 102 4.36 -10.49 -10.92
N LEU A 103 4.01 -10.04 -12.14
CA LEU A 103 4.94 -9.29 -12.99
C LEU A 103 5.13 -7.83 -12.54
N VAL A 104 4.12 -7.20 -11.92
CA VAL A 104 4.28 -5.89 -11.27
C VAL A 104 5.25 -6.01 -10.09
N ASP A 105 5.05 -7.01 -9.23
CA ASP A 105 5.90 -7.27 -8.07
C ASP A 105 7.34 -7.65 -8.48
N LEU A 106 7.52 -8.37 -9.60
CA LEU A 106 8.81 -8.67 -10.23
C LEU A 106 9.56 -7.39 -10.68
N SER A 107 8.86 -6.47 -11.35
CA SER A 107 9.45 -5.21 -11.80
C SER A 107 9.89 -4.35 -10.61
N ALA A 108 9.08 -4.30 -9.55
CA ALA A 108 9.41 -3.62 -8.30
C ALA A 108 10.61 -4.24 -7.56
N ALA A 109 10.76 -5.57 -7.60
CA ALA A 109 11.93 -6.25 -7.01
C ALA A 109 13.23 -5.89 -7.74
N GLN A 110 13.20 -5.84 -9.07
CA GLN A 110 14.34 -5.41 -9.89
C GLN A 110 14.69 -3.93 -9.64
N ASP A 111 13.70 -3.07 -9.48
CA ASP A 111 13.89 -1.65 -9.14
C ASP A 111 14.61 -1.47 -7.79
N VAL A 112 14.16 -2.18 -6.75
CA VAL A 112 14.79 -2.10 -5.42
C VAL A 112 16.24 -2.63 -5.44
N GLU A 113 16.50 -3.77 -6.09
CA GLU A 113 17.82 -4.42 -6.01
C GLU A 113 18.85 -3.82 -6.98
N ALA A 114 18.47 -3.65 -8.24
CA ALA A 114 19.31 -3.05 -9.27
C ALA A 114 18.94 -1.58 -9.52
N GLY A 115 17.66 -1.29 -9.78
CA GLY A 115 17.16 0.05 -10.13
C GLY A 115 17.48 0.47 -11.57
N ASP A 116 17.65 -0.54 -12.43
CA ASP A 116 17.61 -0.44 -13.89
C ASP A 116 17.16 -1.81 -14.45
N GLY A 117 16.69 -1.86 -15.69
CA GLY A 117 16.20 -3.09 -16.32
C GLY A 117 14.80 -3.53 -15.86
N THR A 118 14.01 -2.65 -15.25
CA THR A 118 12.61 -2.86 -14.82
C THR A 118 11.71 -3.35 -15.98
N THR A 119 11.93 -2.82 -17.18
CA THR A 119 11.30 -3.27 -18.43
C THR A 119 11.87 -4.61 -18.92
N THR A 120 13.19 -4.77 -18.88
CA THR A 120 13.91 -5.96 -19.37
C THR A 120 13.47 -7.24 -18.64
N VAL A 121 13.39 -7.21 -17.30
CA VAL A 121 13.03 -8.38 -16.48
C VAL A 121 11.62 -8.91 -16.81
N VAL A 122 10.68 -8.02 -17.12
CA VAL A 122 9.29 -8.37 -17.46
C VAL A 122 9.19 -8.99 -18.86
N ILE A 123 9.95 -8.46 -19.82
CA ILE A 123 10.02 -9.00 -21.20
C ILE A 123 10.68 -10.39 -21.19
N LEU A 124 11.75 -10.58 -20.40
CA LEU A 124 12.38 -11.89 -20.21
C LEU A 124 11.40 -12.90 -19.61
N ALA A 125 10.66 -12.53 -18.55
CA ALA A 125 9.64 -13.40 -17.95
C ALA A 125 8.54 -13.78 -18.96
N GLY A 126 8.05 -12.82 -19.77
CA GLY A 126 7.09 -13.08 -20.84
C GLY A 126 7.63 -14.04 -21.91
N SER A 127 8.90 -13.90 -22.30
CA SER A 127 9.58 -14.78 -23.27
C SER A 127 9.79 -16.19 -22.72
N PHE A 128 10.24 -16.33 -21.47
CA PHE A 128 10.42 -17.62 -20.80
C PHE A 128 9.08 -18.37 -20.64
N LEU A 129 7.97 -17.67 -20.34
CA LEU A 129 6.62 -18.25 -20.37
C LEU A 129 6.22 -18.71 -21.78
N GLY A 130 6.63 -17.97 -22.82
CA GLY A 130 6.46 -18.37 -24.22
C GLY A 130 7.26 -19.61 -24.63
N ALA A 131 8.48 -19.78 -24.09
CA ALA A 131 9.25 -21.01 -24.25
C ALA A 131 8.60 -22.19 -23.51
N ALA A 132 8.12 -21.96 -22.28
CA ALA A 132 7.47 -22.97 -21.47
C ALA A 132 6.13 -23.46 -22.06
N GLU A 133 5.33 -22.58 -22.67
CA GLU A 133 4.08 -22.96 -23.36
C GLU A 133 4.35 -23.99 -24.48
N LYS A 134 5.30 -23.69 -25.38
CA LYS A 134 5.74 -24.60 -26.47
C LYS A 134 6.27 -25.95 -25.96
N MET A 135 6.65 -26.03 -24.69
CA MET A 135 7.14 -27.23 -24.02
C MET A 135 6.01 -28.04 -23.37
N LEU A 136 5.02 -27.35 -22.81
CA LEU A 136 3.79 -27.95 -22.28
C LEU A 136 2.93 -28.54 -23.40
N GLU A 137 2.86 -27.87 -24.56
CA GLU A 137 2.23 -28.40 -25.78
C GLU A 137 2.85 -29.73 -26.25
N LYS A 138 4.16 -29.93 -26.00
CA LYS A 138 4.89 -31.16 -26.31
C LYS A 138 4.76 -32.24 -25.22
N GLY A 139 3.94 -32.00 -24.20
CA GLY A 139 3.66 -32.95 -23.12
C GLY A 139 4.74 -33.05 -22.04
N MET A 140 5.66 -32.08 -21.95
CA MET A 140 6.66 -32.07 -20.86
C MET A 140 6.04 -31.61 -19.54
N HIS A 141 6.44 -32.24 -18.43
CA HIS A 141 5.87 -31.93 -17.11
C HIS A 141 6.34 -30.56 -16.60
N PRO A 142 5.45 -29.68 -16.06
CA PRO A 142 5.80 -28.32 -15.62
C PRO A 142 6.99 -28.27 -14.66
N THR A 143 7.09 -29.21 -13.72
CA THR A 143 8.20 -29.28 -12.74
C THR A 143 9.56 -29.49 -13.42
N ILE A 144 9.64 -30.30 -14.48
CA ILE A 144 10.90 -30.55 -15.20
C ILE A 144 11.36 -29.29 -15.92
N ILE A 145 10.42 -28.54 -16.51
CA ILE A 145 10.69 -27.24 -17.15
C ILE A 145 11.21 -26.25 -16.10
N ALA A 146 10.52 -26.12 -14.96
CA ALA A 146 10.88 -25.24 -13.86
C ALA A 146 12.29 -25.55 -13.28
N GLU A 147 12.59 -26.82 -12.99
CA GLU A 147 13.92 -27.23 -12.51
C GLU A 147 15.02 -27.01 -13.56
N SER A 148 14.73 -27.29 -14.83
CA SER A 148 15.68 -27.06 -15.93
C SER A 148 15.97 -25.57 -16.13
N PHE A 149 14.95 -24.71 -16.03
CA PHE A 149 15.09 -23.26 -16.16
C PHE A 149 15.93 -22.67 -15.02
N LEU A 150 15.73 -23.11 -13.77
CA LEU A 150 16.60 -22.71 -12.65
C LEU A 150 18.07 -23.09 -12.88
N LYS A 151 18.34 -24.32 -13.37
CA LYS A 151 19.69 -24.75 -13.75
C LYS A 151 20.27 -23.91 -14.90
N ALA A 152 19.45 -23.56 -15.89
CA ALA A 152 19.85 -22.73 -17.02
C ALA A 152 20.19 -21.28 -16.59
N SER A 153 19.40 -20.69 -15.70
CA SER A 153 19.66 -19.38 -15.10
C SER A 153 20.99 -19.34 -14.34
N ALA A 154 21.27 -20.35 -13.50
CA ALA A 154 22.55 -20.42 -12.79
C ALA A 154 23.75 -20.48 -13.76
N LYS A 155 23.64 -21.21 -14.87
CA LYS A 155 24.66 -21.24 -15.93
C LYS A 155 24.71 -19.96 -16.77
N ALA A 156 23.59 -19.29 -16.99
CA ALA A 156 23.56 -17.97 -17.64
C ALA A 156 24.33 -16.92 -16.83
N VAL A 157 24.16 -16.92 -15.50
CA VAL A 157 24.88 -16.00 -14.59
C VAL A 157 26.40 -16.27 -14.58
N GLU A 158 26.82 -17.54 -14.63
CA GLU A 158 28.23 -17.94 -14.78
C GLU A 158 28.84 -17.36 -16.08
N PHE A 159 28.17 -17.55 -17.22
CA PHE A 159 28.62 -16.98 -18.50
C PHE A 159 28.60 -15.44 -18.52
N LEU A 160 27.64 -14.80 -17.83
CA LEU A 160 27.63 -13.34 -17.66
C LEU A 160 28.81 -12.84 -16.81
N THR A 161 29.22 -13.58 -15.77
CA THR A 161 30.43 -13.24 -14.99
C THR A 161 31.70 -13.38 -15.82
N ASP A 162 31.81 -14.39 -16.67
CA ASP A 162 33.00 -14.67 -17.50
C ASP A 162 33.27 -13.62 -18.59
N ILE A 163 32.23 -12.95 -19.10
CA ILE A 163 32.38 -11.84 -20.06
C ILE A 163 32.59 -10.48 -19.39
N SER A 164 32.50 -10.42 -18.06
CA SER A 164 32.50 -9.15 -17.36
C SER A 164 33.89 -8.53 -17.20
N THR A 165 33.92 -7.21 -17.33
CA THR A 165 35.11 -6.38 -17.17
C THR A 165 35.14 -5.81 -15.75
N PRO A 166 36.15 -6.13 -14.92
CA PRO A 166 36.24 -5.60 -13.56
C PRO A 166 36.60 -4.11 -13.58
N ILE A 167 36.07 -3.35 -12.63
CA ILE A 167 36.26 -1.89 -12.55
C ILE A 167 36.80 -1.44 -11.19
N ASP A 168 37.52 -0.31 -11.18
CA ASP A 168 37.82 0.43 -9.96
C ASP A 168 36.85 1.61 -9.79
N LEU A 169 36.45 1.90 -8.55
CA LEU A 169 35.51 2.97 -8.21
C LEU A 169 36.15 4.37 -8.32
N ASN A 170 37.48 4.45 -8.40
CA ASN A 170 38.20 5.70 -8.65
C ASN A 170 38.12 6.14 -10.12
N ASP A 171 37.79 5.23 -11.06
CA ASP A 171 37.62 5.59 -12.46
C ASP A 171 36.27 6.28 -12.69
N ARG A 172 36.29 7.59 -12.51
CA ARG A 172 35.15 8.47 -12.74
C ARG A 172 34.66 8.44 -14.21
N ALA A 173 35.53 8.18 -15.19
CA ALA A 173 35.13 8.15 -16.60
C ALA A 173 34.27 6.91 -16.91
N VAL A 174 34.65 5.75 -16.35
CA VAL A 174 33.84 4.52 -16.42
C VAL A 174 32.46 4.71 -15.76
N LEU A 175 32.40 5.30 -14.56
CA LEU A 175 31.13 5.56 -13.88
C LEU A 175 30.23 6.54 -14.66
N LEU A 176 30.81 7.57 -15.29
CA LEU A 176 30.08 8.53 -16.13
C LEU A 176 29.48 7.87 -17.38
N ARG A 177 30.19 6.95 -18.03
CA ARG A 177 29.69 6.20 -19.20
C ARG A 177 28.49 5.32 -18.86
N ALA A 178 28.55 4.60 -17.74
CA ALA A 178 27.42 3.79 -17.26
C ALA A 178 26.20 4.64 -16.91
N ALA A 179 26.39 5.73 -16.16
CA ALA A 179 25.30 6.65 -15.79
C ALA A 179 24.68 7.35 -17.03
N SER A 180 25.51 7.77 -17.99
CA SER A 180 25.03 8.33 -19.27
C SER A 180 24.20 7.30 -20.05
N THR A 181 24.65 6.04 -20.11
CA THR A 181 23.96 4.96 -20.83
C THR A 181 22.52 4.77 -20.34
N SER A 182 22.28 4.74 -19.02
CA SER A 182 20.93 4.59 -18.43
C SER A 182 20.02 5.82 -18.62
N LEU A 183 20.59 7.01 -18.80
CA LEU A 183 19.82 8.24 -19.08
C LEU A 183 19.44 8.39 -20.57
N ASN A 184 20.14 7.71 -21.48
CA ASN A 184 20.00 7.89 -22.93
C ASN A 184 18.65 7.42 -23.51
N SER A 185 17.87 6.60 -22.80
CA SER A 185 16.53 6.15 -23.23
C SER A 185 15.37 6.99 -22.71
N LYS A 186 15.65 8.06 -21.96
CA LYS A 186 14.63 8.82 -21.22
C LYS A 186 14.45 10.22 -21.81
N ILE A 187 13.38 10.91 -21.41
CA ILE A 187 13.09 12.30 -21.81
C ILE A 187 14.29 13.23 -21.51
N VAL A 188 15.03 12.96 -20.43
CA VAL A 188 16.22 13.74 -20.02
C VAL A 188 17.52 13.38 -20.75
N SER A 189 17.48 12.51 -21.76
CA SER A 189 18.66 12.06 -22.53
C SER A 189 19.54 13.21 -23.07
N GLN A 190 18.91 14.32 -23.49
CA GLN A 190 19.60 15.55 -23.93
C GLN A 190 20.43 16.20 -22.81
N TYR A 191 20.02 16.06 -21.56
CA TYR A 191 20.66 16.63 -20.36
C TYR A 191 21.55 15.63 -19.61
N SER A 192 21.82 14.46 -20.21
CA SER A 192 22.66 13.41 -19.63
C SER A 192 24.08 13.88 -19.28
N SER A 193 24.61 14.87 -20.01
CA SER A 193 25.89 15.53 -19.72
C SER A 193 25.92 16.27 -18.37
N THR A 194 24.79 16.78 -17.90
CA THR A 194 24.67 17.49 -16.61
C THR A 194 24.27 16.51 -15.50
N LEU A 195 23.30 15.63 -15.77
CA LEU A 195 22.75 14.71 -14.77
C LEU A 195 23.70 13.56 -14.39
N ALA A 196 24.47 12.99 -15.34
CA ALA A 196 25.39 11.89 -15.03
C ALA A 196 26.53 12.30 -14.07
N PRO A 197 27.21 13.46 -14.23
CA PRO A 197 28.17 13.95 -13.24
C PRO A 197 27.58 14.20 -11.86
N ILE A 198 26.32 14.65 -11.77
CA ILE A 198 25.61 14.86 -10.52
C ILE A 198 25.39 13.51 -9.81
N ALA A 199 24.83 12.52 -10.52
CA ALA A 199 24.58 11.18 -9.98
C ALA A 199 25.87 10.49 -9.50
N VAL A 200 26.93 10.48 -10.33
CA VAL A 200 28.23 9.90 -9.96
C VAL A 200 28.82 10.62 -8.74
N SER A 201 28.82 11.96 -8.73
CA SER A 201 29.36 12.73 -7.59
C SER A 201 28.58 12.50 -6.30
N ALA A 202 27.26 12.34 -6.36
CA ALA A 202 26.43 12.05 -5.20
C ALA A 202 26.77 10.66 -4.61
N VAL A 203 26.85 9.62 -5.43
CA VAL A 203 27.16 8.25 -4.95
C VAL A 203 28.62 8.13 -4.50
N THR A 204 29.59 8.71 -5.21
CA THR A 204 31.01 8.68 -4.80
C THR A 204 31.26 9.38 -3.45
N ARG A 205 30.44 10.37 -3.07
CA ARG A 205 30.51 10.99 -1.73
C ARG A 205 30.04 10.07 -0.60
N LEU A 206 29.13 9.14 -0.90
CA LEU A 206 28.60 8.18 0.08
C LEU A 206 29.40 6.87 0.13
N ALA A 207 29.99 6.48 -1.01
CA ALA A 207 30.81 5.30 -1.14
C ALA A 207 32.12 5.44 -0.34
N THR A 208 32.36 4.50 0.56
CA THR A 208 33.68 4.30 1.19
C THR A 208 34.37 3.14 0.49
N SER A 209 35.69 3.10 0.45
CA SER A 209 36.46 2.01 -0.20
C SER A 209 36.09 0.60 0.28
N THR A 210 35.54 0.48 1.49
CA THR A 210 35.07 -0.74 2.16
C THR A 210 33.56 -0.97 2.14
N SER A 211 32.72 -0.04 1.65
CA SER A 211 31.26 -0.20 1.69
C SER A 211 30.76 -1.10 0.55
N SER A 212 30.08 -2.19 0.89
CA SER A 212 29.46 -3.13 -0.07
C SER A 212 28.10 -2.66 -0.63
N ASN A 213 27.47 -1.66 -0.02
CA ASN A 213 26.23 -1.06 -0.50
C ASN A 213 26.15 0.42 -0.10
N VAL A 214 25.41 1.21 -0.89
CA VAL A 214 25.12 2.62 -0.63
C VAL A 214 23.62 2.76 -0.40
N ASP A 215 23.22 3.36 0.72
CA ASP A 215 21.82 3.67 0.99
C ASP A 215 21.42 4.93 0.21
N LEU A 216 20.49 4.81 -0.73
CA LEU A 216 19.99 5.93 -1.52
C LEU A 216 19.10 6.87 -0.72
N ARG A 217 18.60 6.46 0.46
CA ARG A 217 17.83 7.34 1.37
C ARG A 217 18.66 8.51 1.91
N ASP A 218 19.98 8.38 1.84
CA ASP A 218 20.94 9.42 2.18
C ASP A 218 21.20 10.39 1.00
N ILE A 219 20.61 10.16 -0.18
CA ILE A 219 20.57 11.10 -1.30
C ILE A 219 19.15 11.65 -1.42
N ARG A 220 18.96 12.94 -1.11
CA ARG A 220 17.65 13.59 -1.20
C ARG A 220 17.53 14.43 -2.46
N ILE A 221 16.58 14.06 -3.32
CA ILE A 221 16.17 14.87 -4.48
C ILE A 221 15.06 15.81 -4.00
N VAL A 222 15.24 17.12 -4.16
CA VAL A 222 14.22 18.13 -3.88
C VAL A 222 13.76 18.73 -5.20
N LYS A 223 12.51 18.42 -5.57
CA LYS A 223 11.89 18.92 -6.80
C LYS A 223 11.28 20.30 -6.61
N LYS A 224 11.62 21.24 -7.50
CA LYS A 224 11.08 22.60 -7.55
C LYS A 224 10.65 22.95 -8.97
N VAL A 225 9.38 23.36 -9.12
CA VAL A 225 8.86 23.84 -10.41
C VAL A 225 9.41 25.24 -10.68
N GLY A 226 9.86 25.48 -11.91
CA GLY A 226 10.57 26.68 -12.33
C GLY A 226 11.94 26.36 -12.92
N GLY A 227 12.47 27.26 -13.75
CA GLY A 227 13.75 27.06 -14.44
C GLY A 227 13.71 25.93 -15.49
N THR A 228 14.90 25.43 -15.82
CA THR A 228 15.16 24.34 -16.76
C THR A 228 15.80 23.15 -16.05
N ILE A 229 15.92 22.01 -16.76
CA ILE A 229 16.61 20.83 -16.21
C ILE A 229 18.11 21.08 -16.06
N GLU A 230 18.71 21.94 -16.90
CA GLU A 230 20.14 22.31 -16.83
C GLU A 230 20.50 23.05 -15.54
N ASP A 231 19.53 23.75 -14.93
CA ASP A 231 19.69 24.42 -13.64
C ASP A 231 19.68 23.46 -12.44
N THR A 232 19.58 22.14 -12.68
CA THR A 232 19.65 21.09 -11.64
C THR A 232 21.06 21.02 -11.08
N GLU A 233 21.21 21.20 -9.76
CA GLU A 233 22.51 21.28 -9.10
C GLU A 233 22.68 20.33 -7.90
N LEU A 234 23.92 19.90 -7.71
CA LEU A 234 24.36 19.13 -6.55
C LEU A 234 24.79 20.09 -5.44
N ILE A 235 24.10 20.07 -4.30
CA ILE A 235 24.34 21.03 -3.21
C ILE A 235 25.14 20.37 -2.08
N ASP A 236 26.19 21.07 -1.65
CA ASP A 236 27.09 20.67 -0.57
C ASP A 236 26.48 21.00 0.81
N GLY A 237 25.38 20.29 1.11
CA GLY A 237 24.63 20.40 2.35
C GLY A 237 23.17 19.95 2.18
N VAL A 238 22.25 20.73 2.74
CA VAL A 238 20.81 20.42 2.79
C VAL A 238 20.00 21.40 1.97
N VAL A 239 19.06 20.87 1.19
CA VAL A 239 17.99 21.64 0.53
C VAL A 239 16.67 21.35 1.24
N LEU A 240 15.86 22.39 1.48
CA LEU A 240 14.51 22.27 2.01
C LEU A 240 13.48 22.74 0.98
N ASN A 241 12.35 22.04 0.92
CA ASN A 241 11.22 22.44 0.08
C ASN A 241 10.43 23.59 0.73
N GLN A 242 10.42 23.63 2.04
CA GLN A 242 9.76 24.61 2.89
C GLN A 242 10.42 25.99 2.77
N ASN A 243 9.60 27.04 2.65
CA ASN A 243 10.06 28.43 2.59
C ASN A 243 10.34 28.99 3.99
N VAL A 244 11.11 30.08 4.08
CA VAL A 244 11.31 30.81 5.35
C VAL A 244 10.02 31.53 5.75
N VAL A 245 9.75 31.60 7.05
CA VAL A 245 8.56 32.29 7.58
C VAL A 245 8.77 33.80 7.58
N VAL A 246 8.36 34.46 6.49
CA VAL A 246 8.51 35.93 6.32
C VAL A 246 7.31 36.74 6.85
N SER A 247 6.27 36.11 7.44
CA SER A 247 5.05 36.83 7.90
C SER A 247 5.32 37.95 8.89
N ALA A 248 6.24 37.74 9.85
CA ALA A 248 6.70 38.77 10.78
C ALA A 248 7.75 39.71 10.15
N GLY A 249 8.31 39.36 8.98
CA GLY A 249 9.49 39.99 8.37
C GLY A 249 10.80 39.62 9.07
N GLY A 250 11.04 38.32 9.28
CA GLY A 250 12.27 37.78 9.87
C GLY A 250 13.46 37.72 8.88
N PRO A 251 14.66 37.34 9.34
CA PRO A 251 15.85 37.23 8.48
C PRO A 251 15.72 36.06 7.49
N THR A 252 16.10 36.29 6.23
CA THR A 252 16.12 35.29 5.15
C THR A 252 17.50 34.68 4.89
N ARG A 253 18.56 35.26 5.46
CA ARG A 253 19.97 34.86 5.30
C ARG A 253 20.70 34.97 6.64
N ILE A 254 21.41 33.92 7.04
CA ILE A 254 22.21 33.85 8.27
C ILE A 254 23.55 33.18 7.98
N GLU A 255 24.63 33.84 8.36
CA GLU A 255 26.00 33.31 8.33
C GLU A 255 26.36 32.70 9.71
N LYS A 256 27.14 31.62 9.71
CA LYS A 256 27.56 30.84 10.90
C LYS A 256 26.37 30.43 11.77
N ALA A 257 25.41 29.78 11.13
CA ALA A 257 24.17 29.33 11.75
C ALA A 257 24.40 28.15 12.71
N LYS A 258 23.92 28.31 13.95
CA LYS A 258 23.59 27.16 14.82
C LYS A 258 22.13 26.78 14.58
N ILE A 259 21.90 25.54 14.16
CA ILE A 259 20.60 25.04 13.70
C ILE A 259 19.98 24.14 14.78
N GLY A 260 18.82 24.53 15.31
CA GLY A 260 18.00 23.68 16.18
C GLY A 260 16.87 23.02 15.40
N LEU A 261 16.67 21.71 15.61
CA LEU A 261 15.51 20.98 15.08
C LEU A 261 14.54 20.67 16.22
N ILE A 262 13.33 21.21 16.13
CA ILE A 262 12.32 21.21 17.18
C ILE A 262 11.10 20.36 16.77
N GLN A 263 10.65 19.51 17.70
CA GLN A 263 9.44 18.69 17.53
C GLN A 263 8.24 19.21 18.35
N PHE A 264 8.47 20.10 19.32
CA PHE A 264 7.40 20.78 20.07
C PHE A 264 6.90 22.06 19.36
N GLN A 265 5.71 22.52 19.73
CA GLN A 265 5.09 23.70 19.12
C GLN A 265 5.48 25.01 19.83
N LEU A 266 5.57 26.11 19.07
CA LEU A 266 5.80 27.46 19.57
C LEU A 266 4.48 28.26 19.65
N SER A 267 3.49 27.68 20.33
CA SER A 267 2.15 28.24 20.57
C SER A 267 1.90 28.51 22.06
N ALA A 268 0.83 29.24 22.38
CA ALA A 268 0.26 29.28 23.72
C ALA A 268 0.05 27.84 24.30
N PRO A 269 0.13 27.65 25.64
CA PRO A 269 0.07 26.33 26.26
C PRO A 269 -1.35 25.73 26.13
N LYS A 270 -1.48 24.79 25.20
CA LYS A 270 -2.69 23.97 25.01
C LYS A 270 -2.40 22.57 25.58
N PRO A 271 -3.03 22.13 26.69
CA PRO A 271 -2.88 20.75 27.16
C PRO A 271 -3.50 19.75 26.19
N ASP A 272 -3.15 18.46 26.34
CA ASP A 272 -3.65 17.36 25.51
C ASP A 272 -5.11 16.97 25.82
N MET A 273 -5.63 17.39 26.98
CA MET A 273 -7.03 17.29 27.35
C MET A 273 -7.77 18.62 27.12
N ASP A 274 -9.08 18.55 26.91
CA ASP A 274 -9.94 19.73 26.84
C ASP A 274 -9.80 20.60 28.09
N ASN A 275 -9.51 21.88 27.88
CA ASN A 275 -9.29 22.86 28.95
C ASN A 275 -10.03 24.16 28.64
N THR A 276 -10.86 24.60 29.58
CA THR A 276 -11.64 25.84 29.48
C THR A 276 -11.07 26.89 30.43
N VAL A 277 -10.54 27.98 29.87
CA VAL A 277 -10.07 29.13 30.66
C VAL A 277 -11.25 30.02 31.01
N VAL A 278 -11.83 29.82 32.19
CA VAL A 278 -12.93 30.64 32.69
C VAL A 278 -12.41 31.99 33.19
N ILE A 279 -12.93 33.08 32.62
CA ILE A 279 -12.55 34.47 32.96
C ILE A 279 -13.74 35.10 33.71
N ASN A 280 -13.57 35.33 35.02
CA ASN A 280 -14.63 35.85 35.89
C ASN A 280 -14.61 37.38 36.03
N ASP A 281 -13.47 38.02 35.76
CA ASP A 281 -13.26 39.47 35.84
C ASP A 281 -12.53 39.95 34.57
N TYR A 282 -12.95 41.08 34.02
CA TYR A 282 -12.30 41.75 32.89
C TYR A 282 -10.79 41.95 33.13
N ARG A 283 -10.37 42.22 34.38
CA ARG A 283 -8.93 42.35 34.74
C ARG A 283 -8.14 41.05 34.56
N GLN A 284 -8.79 39.89 34.63
CA GLN A 284 -8.15 38.59 34.42
C GLN A 284 -7.85 38.34 32.94
N MET A 285 -8.65 38.88 32.01
CA MET A 285 -8.40 38.77 30.56
C MET A 285 -7.02 39.32 30.20
N ASP A 286 -6.72 40.51 30.72
CA ASP A 286 -5.45 41.20 30.55
C ASP A 286 -4.26 40.42 31.15
N LYS A 287 -4.49 39.72 32.26
CA LYS A 287 -3.51 38.83 32.90
C LYS A 287 -3.22 37.60 32.03
N VAL A 288 -4.24 36.90 31.56
CA VAL A 288 -4.10 35.71 30.68
C VAL A 288 -3.35 36.07 29.40
N LEU A 289 -3.67 37.21 28.77
CA LEU A 289 -2.95 37.68 27.57
C LEU A 289 -1.47 38.00 27.84
N LYS A 290 -1.16 38.59 29.01
CA LYS A 290 0.24 38.84 29.44
C LYS A 290 0.98 37.54 29.77
N GLU A 291 0.30 36.56 30.36
CA GLU A 291 0.86 35.26 30.74
C GLU A 291 1.21 34.42 29.52
N ASN A 292 0.31 34.31 28.53
CA ASN A 292 0.57 33.66 27.24
C ASN A 292 1.77 34.30 26.50
N ARG A 293 1.83 35.64 26.45
CA ARG A 293 2.98 36.37 25.88
C ARG A 293 4.27 36.09 26.64
N THR A 294 4.22 35.99 27.97
CA THR A 294 5.38 35.72 28.82
C THR A 294 5.88 34.29 28.67
N TYR A 295 4.97 33.32 28.54
CA TYR A 295 5.29 31.93 28.23
C TYR A 295 6.04 31.79 26.91
N LEU A 296 5.49 32.33 25.82
CA LEU A 296 6.15 32.35 24.50
C LEU A 296 7.50 33.07 24.53
N LEU A 297 7.59 34.20 25.24
CA LEU A 297 8.84 34.95 25.40
C LEU A 297 9.90 34.14 26.17
N ASN A 298 9.50 33.37 27.19
CA ASN A 298 10.41 32.52 27.96
C ASN A 298 10.98 31.38 27.11
N ILE A 299 10.16 30.75 26.27
CA ILE A 299 10.60 29.75 25.28
C ILE A 299 11.62 30.38 24.31
N CYS A 300 11.28 31.52 23.71
CA CYS A 300 12.17 32.24 22.78
C CYS A 300 13.50 32.65 23.44
N LYS A 301 13.47 33.06 24.72
CA LYS A 301 14.67 33.36 25.52
C LYS A 301 15.53 32.12 25.77
N LYS A 302 14.95 30.97 26.09
CA LYS A 302 15.69 29.69 26.24
C LYS A 302 16.41 29.31 24.93
N ILE A 303 15.69 29.38 23.80
CA ILE A 303 16.25 29.15 22.45
C ILE A 303 17.45 30.07 22.18
N LYS A 304 17.32 31.38 22.45
CA LYS A 304 18.43 32.32 22.22
C LYS A 304 19.58 32.14 23.21
N LYS A 305 19.31 31.73 24.47
CA LYS A 305 20.34 31.44 25.48
C LYS A 305 21.24 30.28 25.08
N ALA A 306 20.71 29.26 24.40
CA ALA A 306 21.50 28.17 23.81
C ALA A 306 22.25 28.58 22.52
N GLY A 307 22.13 29.84 22.06
CA GLY A 307 22.84 30.36 20.89
C GLY A 307 22.26 29.96 19.54
N CYS A 308 21.04 29.42 19.49
CA CYS A 308 20.39 29.03 18.25
C CYS A 308 20.05 30.25 17.37
N ASN A 309 20.37 30.17 16.08
CA ASN A 309 20.14 31.24 15.10
C ASN A 309 19.20 30.80 13.96
N VAL A 310 19.15 29.51 13.62
CA VAL A 310 18.24 28.93 12.62
C VAL A 310 17.43 27.83 13.29
N LEU A 311 16.12 27.81 13.05
CA LEU A 311 15.20 26.97 13.79
C LEU A 311 14.24 26.25 12.82
N LEU A 312 14.33 24.92 12.82
CA LEU A 312 13.53 24.02 11.99
C LEU A 312 12.42 23.42 12.86
N ILE A 313 11.15 23.60 12.47
CA ILE A 313 9.99 23.12 13.23
C ILE A 313 9.27 22.02 12.46
N GLN A 314 9.12 20.87 13.11
CA GLN A 314 8.32 19.77 12.58
C GLN A 314 6.87 20.20 12.33
N LYS A 315 6.29 19.76 11.21
CA LYS A 315 4.88 19.92 10.90
C LYS A 315 4.01 19.27 11.97
N SER A 316 3.25 20.09 12.69
CA SER A 316 2.29 19.66 13.69
C SER A 316 0.88 19.70 13.09
N ILE A 317 0.20 18.56 13.06
CA ILE A 317 -1.18 18.42 12.53
C ILE A 317 -2.23 18.68 13.64
N LEU A 318 -1.88 18.35 14.88
CA LEU A 318 -2.79 18.43 16.04
C LEU A 318 -2.91 19.86 16.61
N ARG A 319 -1.89 20.69 16.39
CA ARG A 319 -1.75 22.04 16.95
C ARG A 319 -0.97 22.95 16.01
N ASP A 320 -1.22 24.24 16.11
CA ASP A 320 -0.45 25.29 15.44
C ASP A 320 1.05 25.16 15.79
N ALA A 321 1.90 24.92 14.79
CA ALA A 321 3.34 24.76 15.03
C ALA A 321 4.01 26.06 15.50
N VAL A 322 3.48 27.22 15.08
CA VAL A 322 3.93 28.57 15.44
C VAL A 322 2.71 29.51 15.55
N GLU A 323 2.83 30.52 16.40
CA GLU A 323 1.86 31.61 16.54
C GLU A 323 2.53 32.92 16.08
N ASP A 324 1.78 33.87 15.50
CA ASP A 324 2.37 35.14 15.03
C ASP A 324 3.06 35.93 16.16
N THR A 325 2.56 35.81 17.39
CA THR A 325 3.22 36.37 18.58
C THR A 325 4.63 35.79 18.79
N SER A 326 4.83 34.47 18.59
CA SER A 326 6.15 33.84 18.76
C SER A 326 7.09 34.20 17.61
N LEU A 327 6.60 34.26 16.37
CA LEU A 327 7.37 34.72 15.20
C LEU A 327 7.88 36.16 15.38
N ASN A 328 7.05 37.05 15.95
CA ASN A 328 7.46 38.42 16.27
C ASN A 328 8.57 38.48 17.35
N PHE A 329 8.58 37.57 18.32
CA PHE A 329 9.68 37.46 19.28
C PHE A 329 10.96 36.90 18.65
N LEU A 330 10.85 35.84 17.83
CA LEU A 330 11.99 35.24 17.12
C LEU A 330 12.65 36.22 16.15
N LYS A 331 11.85 37.05 15.45
CA LYS A 331 12.36 38.18 14.65
C LYS A 331 13.20 39.14 15.48
N LYS A 332 12.72 39.59 16.64
CA LYS A 332 13.47 40.52 17.52
C LYS A 332 14.77 39.90 18.04
N LEU A 333 14.87 38.58 18.11
CA LEU A 333 16.07 37.83 18.50
C LEU A 333 16.99 37.49 17.30
N ASN A 334 16.62 37.94 16.10
CA ASN A 334 17.26 37.65 14.82
C ASN A 334 17.45 36.13 14.58
N ILE A 335 16.36 35.37 14.72
CA ILE A 335 16.32 33.92 14.47
C ILE A 335 15.53 33.66 13.18
N LEU A 336 16.12 32.92 12.25
CA LEU A 336 15.46 32.43 11.03
C LEU A 336 14.63 31.19 11.38
N VAL A 337 13.39 31.14 10.90
CA VAL A 337 12.44 30.06 11.19
C VAL A 337 11.95 29.42 9.90
N ILE A 338 12.02 28.09 9.85
CA ILE A 338 11.42 27.25 8.81
C ILE A 338 10.44 26.32 9.52
N LYS A 339 9.18 26.35 9.09
CA LYS A 339 8.09 25.52 9.63
C LYS A 339 7.68 24.46 8.62
N ASP A 340 6.82 23.54 9.07
CA ASP A 340 6.24 22.47 8.25
C ASP A 340 7.27 21.47 7.68
N VAL A 341 8.37 21.25 8.40
CA VAL A 341 9.33 20.17 8.10
C VAL A 341 8.63 18.82 8.31
N GLU A 342 8.62 17.97 7.30
CA GLU A 342 7.90 16.69 7.40
C GLU A 342 8.65 15.69 8.30
N ARG A 343 7.91 14.73 8.87
CA ARG A 343 8.47 13.77 9.84
C ARG A 343 9.62 12.97 9.26
N ASP A 344 9.47 12.53 8.02
CA ASP A 344 10.41 11.62 7.37
C ASP A 344 11.70 12.35 6.94
N GLU A 345 11.67 13.68 6.90
CA GLU A 345 12.87 14.51 6.71
C GLU A 345 13.76 14.58 7.95
N ILE A 346 13.22 14.35 9.15
CA ILE A 346 13.93 14.60 10.41
C ILE A 346 15.18 13.73 10.51
N ASP A 347 15.10 12.46 10.10
CA ASP A 347 16.25 11.54 10.13
C ASP A 347 17.34 11.99 9.15
N PHE A 348 16.94 12.45 7.95
CA PHE A 348 17.86 13.02 6.96
C PHE A 348 18.52 14.30 7.48
N LEU A 349 17.76 15.22 8.09
CA LEU A 349 18.26 16.48 8.63
C LEU A 349 19.18 16.27 9.83
N THR A 350 18.85 15.32 10.71
CA THR A 350 19.66 14.90 11.87
C THR A 350 21.01 14.38 11.39
N LYS A 351 21.03 13.45 10.42
CA LYS A 351 22.27 12.93 9.80
C LYS A 351 23.07 14.04 9.12
N SER A 352 22.41 14.88 8.31
CA SER A 352 23.07 15.86 7.45
C SER A 352 23.68 17.01 8.25
N LEU A 353 22.91 17.61 9.16
CA LEU A 353 23.30 18.81 9.92
C LEU A 353 24.09 18.48 11.20
N GLY A 354 24.11 17.21 11.61
CA GLY A 354 24.68 16.77 12.89
C GLY A 354 23.93 17.26 14.13
N CYS A 355 22.71 17.79 13.96
CA CYS A 355 21.85 18.18 15.08
C CYS A 355 21.16 16.95 15.68
N LYS A 356 20.58 17.10 16.88
CA LYS A 356 19.66 16.10 17.47
C LYS A 356 18.24 16.69 17.51
N PRO A 357 17.18 15.90 17.22
CA PRO A 357 15.80 16.36 17.38
C PRO A 357 15.50 16.68 18.84
N ILE A 358 14.86 17.83 19.07
CA ILE A 358 14.56 18.34 20.41
C ILE A 358 13.05 18.26 20.65
N ALA A 359 12.64 17.32 21.50
CA ALA A 359 11.24 17.05 21.83
C ALA A 359 10.65 17.99 22.90
N ASP A 360 11.48 18.65 23.71
CA ASP A 360 11.05 19.54 24.78
C ASP A 360 12.01 20.74 24.95
N ILE A 361 11.50 21.87 25.42
CA ILE A 361 12.23 23.13 25.57
C ILE A 361 13.29 23.08 26.68
N ASP A 362 13.08 22.30 27.74
CA ASP A 362 14.10 22.12 28.79
C ASP A 362 15.26 21.22 28.33
N ALA A 363 15.01 20.40 27.32
CA ALA A 363 16.03 19.66 26.60
C ALA A 363 16.75 20.49 25.52
N PHE A 364 16.48 21.80 25.38
CA PHE A 364 17.08 22.66 24.35
C PHE A 364 18.46 23.19 24.78
N THR A 365 19.50 22.44 24.46
CA THR A 365 20.89 22.68 24.87
C THR A 365 21.84 22.78 23.66
N GLU A 366 22.98 23.46 23.82
CA GLU A 366 23.90 23.78 22.72
C GLU A 366 24.52 22.53 22.05
N ASP A 367 24.70 21.43 22.80
CA ASP A 367 25.22 20.14 22.30
C ASP A 367 24.31 19.43 21.28
N LYS A 368 23.07 19.90 21.11
CA LYS A 368 22.09 19.35 20.17
C LYS A 368 21.95 20.17 18.90
N LEU A 369 22.58 21.34 18.85
CA LEU A 369 22.52 22.23 17.69
C LEU A 369 23.49 21.78 16.61
N GLY A 370 23.01 21.70 15.38
CA GLY A 370 23.86 21.55 14.20
C GLY A 370 24.59 22.85 13.87
N TYR A 371 25.58 22.79 12.99
CA TYR A 371 26.32 23.96 12.52
C TYR A 371 26.39 23.98 11.00
N ALA A 372 26.08 25.14 10.40
CA ALA A 372 26.30 25.43 8.98
C ALA A 372 26.91 26.83 8.80
N ASP A 373 27.80 26.99 7.83
CA ASP A 373 28.43 28.29 7.55
C ASP A 373 27.45 29.29 6.90
N LEU A 374 26.48 28.83 6.10
CA LEU A 374 25.48 29.70 5.47
C LEU A 374 24.10 29.00 5.39
N VAL A 375 23.05 29.75 5.74
CA VAL A 375 21.65 29.38 5.51
C VAL A 375 20.95 30.54 4.83
N GLU A 376 20.38 30.31 3.65
CA GLU A 376 19.69 31.37 2.89
C GLU A 376 18.51 30.87 2.05
N GLU A 377 17.48 31.73 1.92
CA GLU A 377 16.40 31.57 0.95
C GLU A 377 16.81 32.20 -0.39
N THR A 378 17.32 31.37 -1.31
CA THR A 378 17.58 31.79 -2.69
C THR A 378 16.26 31.82 -3.48
N SER A 379 16.07 32.87 -4.29
CA SER A 379 14.98 32.94 -5.26
C SER A 379 15.54 32.74 -6.67
N GLN A 380 15.48 31.51 -7.18
CA GLN A 380 15.90 31.15 -8.55
C GLN A 380 14.66 31.05 -9.44
N SER A 381 14.65 31.75 -10.58
CA SER A 381 13.57 31.70 -11.58
C SER A 381 12.15 31.93 -11.03
N GLY A 382 12.02 32.80 -10.01
CA GLY A 382 10.76 33.10 -9.33
C GLY A 382 10.38 32.12 -8.20
N THR A 383 11.07 30.99 -8.09
CA THR A 383 10.83 29.95 -7.09
C THR A 383 11.78 30.10 -5.90
N LYS A 384 11.22 30.01 -4.69
CA LYS A 384 11.96 30.05 -3.43
C LYS A 384 12.45 28.67 -3.02
N VAL A 385 13.73 28.60 -2.67
CA VAL A 385 14.42 27.39 -2.21
C VAL A 385 15.35 27.78 -1.06
N VAL A 386 15.25 27.05 0.06
CA VAL A 386 16.17 27.26 1.19
C VAL A 386 17.35 26.30 1.08
N LYS A 387 18.55 26.88 1.09
CA LYS A 387 19.83 26.16 0.97
C LYS A 387 20.60 26.33 2.28
N ILE A 388 21.13 25.22 2.78
CA ILE A 388 21.98 25.15 3.98
C ILE A 388 23.32 24.57 3.51
N THR A 389 24.37 25.38 3.50
CA THR A 389 25.68 25.03 2.95
C THR A 389 26.80 25.20 3.97
N GLY A 390 27.93 24.53 3.74
CA GLY A 390 29.08 24.57 4.64
C GLY A 390 28.81 23.89 5.99
N VAL A 391 28.28 22.67 5.96
CA VAL A 391 28.11 21.86 7.17
C VAL A 391 29.45 21.24 7.56
N ARG A 392 29.86 21.42 8.83
CA ARG A 392 31.18 20.96 9.33
C ARG A 392 31.33 19.45 9.32
N ASN A 393 30.26 18.73 9.64
CA ASN A 393 30.20 17.31 9.40
C ASN A 393 29.97 17.13 7.90
N LYS A 394 30.98 16.64 7.17
CA LYS A 394 30.81 16.17 5.78
C LYS A 394 30.04 14.85 5.80
N GLY A 395 28.79 14.95 6.24
CA GLY A 395 27.90 13.84 6.50
C GLY A 395 27.72 12.98 5.26
N ARG A 396 27.39 11.71 5.50
CA ARG A 396 27.09 10.72 4.46
C ARG A 396 25.71 11.01 3.88
N THR A 397 25.47 12.23 3.40
CA THR A 397 24.17 12.75 2.98
C THR A 397 24.37 13.81 1.92
N VAL A 398 23.58 13.76 0.86
CA VAL A 398 23.73 14.65 -0.30
C VAL A 398 22.35 15.15 -0.74
N SER A 399 22.24 16.44 -1.08
CA SER A 399 21.00 17.02 -1.61
C SER A 399 21.17 17.41 -3.06
N ILE A 400 20.18 17.09 -3.88
CA ILE A 400 20.11 17.47 -5.30
C ILE A 400 18.88 18.35 -5.49
N LEU A 401 19.06 19.56 -5.99
CA LEU A 401 17.96 20.45 -6.35
C LEU A 401 17.60 20.18 -7.81
N ALA A 402 16.48 19.47 -8.04
CA ALA A 402 15.95 19.23 -9.37
C ALA A 402 15.00 20.37 -9.76
N MET A 403 15.26 20.99 -10.91
CA MET A 403 14.46 22.09 -11.46
C MET A 403 13.88 21.71 -12.84
N GLY A 404 12.80 22.37 -13.23
CA GLY A 404 12.06 22.03 -14.43
C GLY A 404 10.80 22.85 -14.64
N SER A 405 10.48 23.12 -15.90
CA SER A 405 9.37 23.98 -16.31
C SER A 405 7.98 23.40 -15.98
N ASN A 406 7.81 22.09 -16.16
CA ASN A 406 6.56 21.36 -15.96
C ASN A 406 6.72 20.27 -14.91
N SER A 407 5.69 20.04 -14.07
CA SER A 407 5.69 18.98 -13.05
C SER A 407 5.91 17.58 -13.63
N ILE A 408 5.25 17.24 -14.74
CA ILE A 408 5.38 15.93 -15.41
C ILE A 408 6.83 15.66 -15.82
N VAL A 409 7.51 16.66 -16.39
CA VAL A 409 8.91 16.56 -16.82
C VAL A 409 9.84 16.48 -15.61
N LEU A 410 9.53 17.21 -14.54
CA LEU A 410 10.28 17.19 -13.29
C LEU A 410 10.17 15.84 -12.55
N GLU A 411 9.02 15.17 -12.63
CA GLU A 411 8.80 13.82 -12.08
C GLU A 411 9.46 12.71 -12.91
N GLU A 412 9.53 12.86 -14.24
CA GLU A 412 10.37 11.99 -15.07
C GLU A 412 11.86 12.26 -14.83
N CYS A 413 12.27 13.51 -14.56
CA CYS A 413 13.65 13.85 -14.22
C CYS A 413 14.07 13.26 -12.86
N GLU A 414 13.22 13.32 -11.84
CA GLU A 414 13.42 12.70 -10.53
C GLU A 414 13.66 11.19 -10.66
N ARG A 415 12.83 10.50 -11.44
CA ARG A 415 12.94 9.05 -11.69
C ARG A 415 14.16 8.71 -12.56
N SER A 416 14.40 9.45 -13.64
CA SER A 416 15.60 9.28 -14.47
C SER A 416 16.89 9.41 -13.66
N LEU A 417 16.93 10.36 -12.72
CA LEU A 417 18.05 10.55 -11.82
C LEU A 417 18.17 9.41 -10.79
N HIS A 418 17.05 8.90 -10.27
CA HIS A 418 17.02 7.74 -9.39
C HIS A 418 17.70 6.53 -10.03
N ASP A 419 17.33 6.20 -11.26
CA ASP A 419 17.90 5.07 -12.01
C ASP A 419 19.42 5.26 -12.24
N ALA A 420 19.85 6.48 -12.56
CA ALA A 420 21.28 6.79 -12.70
C ALA A 420 22.05 6.62 -11.38
N LEU A 421 21.46 7.00 -10.24
CA LEU A 421 22.02 6.74 -8.91
C LEU A 421 22.06 5.23 -8.61
N CYS A 422 21.01 4.49 -8.99
CA CYS A 422 20.88 3.04 -8.87
C CYS A 422 21.92 2.28 -9.69
N VAL A 423 22.23 2.72 -10.92
CA VAL A 423 23.29 2.19 -11.76
C VAL A 423 24.67 2.36 -11.11
N VAL A 424 24.97 3.54 -10.57
CA VAL A 424 26.25 3.74 -9.86
C VAL A 424 26.29 2.94 -8.54
N ARG A 425 25.17 2.81 -7.82
CA ARG A 425 25.02 1.90 -6.66
C ARG A 425 25.31 0.44 -7.03
N CYS A 426 24.83 -0.04 -8.19
CA CYS A 426 25.11 -1.38 -8.68
C CYS A 426 26.61 -1.63 -8.87
N LEU A 427 27.34 -0.63 -9.37
CA LEU A 427 28.79 -0.70 -9.56
C LEU A 427 29.57 -0.70 -8.24
N VAL A 428 29.05 -0.05 -7.19
CA VAL A 428 29.60 -0.16 -5.82
C VAL A 428 29.34 -1.56 -5.24
N LYS A 429 28.13 -2.13 -5.43
CA LYS A 429 27.77 -3.49 -4.99
C LYS A 429 28.63 -4.56 -5.69
N LYS A 430 28.69 -4.53 -7.03
CA LYS A 430 29.36 -5.52 -7.88
C LYS A 430 30.22 -4.77 -8.91
N ARG A 431 31.53 -4.76 -8.69
CA ARG A 431 32.53 -3.98 -9.44
C ARG A 431 32.84 -4.59 -10.82
N ALA A 432 31.81 -4.77 -11.65
CA ALA A 432 31.92 -5.37 -12.97
C ALA A 432 30.93 -4.77 -13.98
N LEU A 433 31.41 -4.49 -15.19
CA LEU A 433 30.64 -4.01 -16.34
C LEU A 433 30.59 -5.04 -17.46
N ILE A 434 29.51 -5.01 -18.22
CA ILE A 434 29.34 -5.73 -19.48
C ILE A 434 28.89 -4.76 -20.58
N GLY A 435 29.06 -5.14 -21.85
CA GLY A 435 28.46 -4.42 -22.97
C GLY A 435 26.93 -4.41 -22.88
N GLY A 436 26.29 -3.33 -23.33
CA GLY A 436 24.85 -3.24 -23.51
C GLY A 436 24.36 -3.80 -24.85
N GLY A 437 23.26 -3.23 -25.36
CA GLY A 437 22.87 -3.34 -26.78
C GLY A 437 22.51 -4.76 -27.27
N GLY A 438 22.11 -5.68 -26.39
CA GLY A 438 21.76 -7.06 -26.77
C GLY A 438 22.96 -8.02 -26.91
N ALA A 439 24.19 -7.54 -26.67
CA ALA A 439 25.40 -8.37 -26.75
C ALA A 439 25.42 -9.52 -25.71
N PRO A 440 25.21 -9.29 -24.40
CA PRO A 440 25.26 -10.38 -23.42
C PRO A 440 24.16 -11.42 -23.63
N GLU A 441 22.97 -11.02 -24.09
CA GLU A 441 21.86 -11.94 -24.35
C GLU A 441 22.15 -12.89 -25.52
N ILE A 442 22.73 -12.41 -26.63
CA ILE A 442 23.18 -13.27 -27.73
C ILE A 442 24.36 -14.15 -27.30
N HIS A 443 25.33 -13.61 -26.54
CA HIS A 443 26.46 -14.38 -26.06
C HIS A 443 26.02 -15.55 -25.16
N VAL A 444 25.16 -15.29 -24.18
CA VAL A 444 24.61 -16.30 -23.29
C VAL A 444 23.73 -17.30 -24.04
N SER A 445 22.89 -16.85 -24.99
CA SER A 445 22.11 -17.74 -25.87
C SER A 445 23.02 -18.74 -26.62
N ARG A 446 24.12 -18.26 -27.22
CA ARG A 446 25.11 -19.13 -27.88
C ARG A 446 25.72 -20.15 -26.91
N MET A 447 26.19 -19.69 -25.75
CA MET A 447 26.88 -20.55 -24.78
C MET A 447 25.94 -21.60 -24.17
N LEU A 448 24.69 -21.23 -23.86
CA LEU A 448 23.67 -22.17 -23.41
C LEU A 448 23.27 -23.17 -24.51
N SER A 449 23.17 -22.74 -25.77
CA SER A 449 22.91 -23.66 -26.90
C SER A 449 24.04 -24.67 -27.11
N GLN A 450 25.30 -24.26 -26.92
CA GLN A 450 26.45 -25.17 -26.93
C GLN A 450 26.45 -26.12 -25.73
N TYR A 451 26.13 -25.62 -24.53
CA TYR A 451 26.00 -26.43 -23.34
C TYR A 451 24.85 -27.46 -23.45
N ALA A 452 23.73 -27.08 -24.05
CA ALA A 452 22.59 -27.96 -24.30
C ALA A 452 22.96 -29.22 -25.11
N GLN A 453 23.91 -29.12 -26.06
CA GLN A 453 24.42 -30.25 -26.84
C GLN A 453 25.23 -31.25 -26.00
N SER A 454 25.78 -30.82 -24.86
CA SER A 454 26.48 -31.70 -23.92
C SER A 454 25.54 -32.45 -22.97
N LEU A 455 24.33 -31.90 -22.75
CA LEU A 455 23.29 -32.50 -21.91
C LEU A 455 22.54 -33.61 -22.66
N LYS A 456 21.85 -34.48 -21.91
CA LYS A 456 21.03 -35.58 -22.44
C LYS A 456 19.62 -35.52 -21.88
N GLY A 457 18.64 -36.00 -22.67
CA GLY A 457 17.24 -36.06 -22.25
C GLY A 457 16.51 -34.73 -22.37
N MET A 458 15.42 -34.57 -21.61
CA MET A 458 14.52 -33.40 -21.70
C MET A 458 15.22 -32.08 -21.31
N GLU A 459 16.19 -32.13 -20.40
CA GLU A 459 16.93 -30.94 -19.95
C GLU A 459 17.65 -30.22 -21.10
N ALA A 460 18.24 -30.97 -22.05
CA ALA A 460 18.87 -30.39 -23.23
C ALA A 460 17.88 -29.55 -24.07
N TYR A 461 16.64 -30.04 -24.20
CA TYR A 461 15.59 -29.32 -24.91
C TYR A 461 15.14 -28.07 -24.13
N CYS A 462 15.00 -28.17 -22.80
CA CYS A 462 14.74 -27.03 -21.92
C CYS A 462 15.80 -25.92 -22.05
N PHE A 463 17.08 -26.27 -22.04
CA PHE A 463 18.18 -25.32 -22.18
C PHE A 463 18.19 -24.64 -23.56
N GLN A 464 17.88 -25.37 -24.64
CA GLN A 464 17.80 -24.75 -25.97
C GLN A 464 16.69 -23.71 -26.07
N ALA A 465 15.47 -24.02 -25.59
CA ALA A 465 14.39 -23.02 -25.67
C ALA A 465 14.60 -21.83 -24.72
N TYR A 466 15.30 -22.03 -23.60
CA TYR A 466 15.72 -20.94 -22.72
C TYR A 466 16.76 -20.03 -23.41
N ALA A 467 17.73 -20.61 -24.14
CA ALA A 467 18.66 -19.86 -24.96
C ALA A 467 17.95 -19.04 -26.05
N ASP A 468 17.06 -19.68 -26.81
CA ASP A 468 16.25 -19.02 -27.85
C ASP A 468 15.40 -17.87 -27.26
N ALA A 469 14.90 -18.02 -26.03
CA ALA A 469 14.06 -17.02 -25.35
C ALA A 469 14.82 -15.74 -24.94
N LEU A 470 16.15 -15.81 -24.71
CA LEU A 470 16.96 -14.62 -24.39
C LEU A 470 17.06 -13.65 -25.57
N GLU A 471 16.92 -14.13 -26.80
CA GLU A 471 17.01 -13.31 -28.02
C GLU A 471 15.83 -12.33 -28.19
N VAL A 472 14.82 -12.39 -27.32
CA VAL A 472 13.73 -11.40 -27.28
C VAL A 472 14.27 -9.98 -27.09
N ILE A 473 15.33 -9.78 -26.30
CA ILE A 473 15.89 -8.45 -26.03
C ILE A 473 16.52 -7.82 -27.29
N PRO A 474 17.50 -8.44 -27.97
CA PRO A 474 18.01 -7.90 -29.24
C PRO A 474 16.94 -7.82 -30.34
N THR A 475 15.98 -8.75 -30.39
CA THR A 475 14.85 -8.68 -31.34
C THR A 475 14.02 -7.41 -31.12
N THR A 476 13.67 -7.10 -29.88
CA THR A 476 12.80 -5.96 -29.52
C THR A 476 13.54 -4.62 -29.55
N LEU A 477 14.85 -4.60 -29.29
CA LEU A 477 15.71 -3.45 -29.55
C LEU A 477 15.78 -3.11 -31.05
N ALA A 478 15.85 -4.11 -31.93
CA ALA A 478 15.82 -3.90 -33.38
C ALA A 478 14.43 -3.42 -33.86
N GLU A 479 13.35 -4.03 -33.33
CA GLU A 479 11.96 -3.66 -33.63
C GLU A 479 11.66 -2.20 -33.25
N ASN A 480 11.95 -1.79 -32.00
CA ASN A 480 11.77 -0.42 -31.53
C ASN A 480 12.68 0.59 -32.27
N ALA A 481 13.80 0.14 -32.83
CA ALA A 481 14.66 0.96 -33.69
C ALA A 481 14.18 1.07 -35.17
N GLY A 482 13.14 0.34 -35.56
CA GLY A 482 12.65 0.28 -36.94
C GLY A 482 13.56 -0.52 -37.89
N LEU A 483 14.48 -1.31 -37.36
CA LEU A 483 15.34 -2.22 -38.12
C LEU A 483 14.64 -3.56 -38.35
N ASN A 484 15.05 -4.33 -39.37
CA ASN A 484 14.55 -5.69 -39.56
C ASN A 484 15.15 -6.62 -38.48
N PRO A 485 14.36 -7.14 -37.50
CA PRO A 485 14.92 -7.88 -36.37
C PRO A 485 15.57 -9.19 -36.78
N ILE A 486 15.02 -9.88 -37.78
CA ILE A 486 15.51 -11.19 -38.24
C ILE A 486 16.91 -11.03 -38.85
N ALA A 487 17.11 -9.99 -39.66
CA ALA A 487 18.41 -9.71 -40.28
C ALA A 487 19.48 -9.37 -39.23
N ILE A 488 19.17 -8.47 -38.30
CA ILE A 488 20.09 -8.04 -37.23
C ILE A 488 20.44 -9.20 -36.29
N VAL A 489 19.47 -9.97 -35.81
CA VAL A 489 19.73 -11.13 -34.92
C VAL A 489 20.55 -12.21 -35.64
N THR A 490 20.31 -12.44 -36.93
CA THR A 490 21.11 -13.40 -37.73
C THR A 490 22.55 -12.93 -37.90
N GLU A 491 22.78 -11.64 -38.17
CA GLU A 491 24.14 -11.09 -38.27
C GLU A 491 24.85 -11.08 -36.90
N LEU A 492 24.14 -10.73 -35.81
CA LEU A 492 24.67 -10.81 -34.44
C LEU A 492 25.13 -12.23 -34.09
N ARG A 493 24.29 -13.24 -34.36
CA ARG A 493 24.63 -14.65 -34.15
C ARG A 493 25.91 -15.03 -34.92
N ASN A 494 26.08 -14.56 -36.15
CA ASN A 494 27.26 -14.82 -36.97
C ASN A 494 28.53 -14.17 -36.39
N ARG A 495 28.48 -12.87 -36.03
CA ARG A 495 29.64 -12.19 -35.42
C ARG A 495 30.03 -12.78 -34.06
N HIS A 496 29.05 -13.08 -33.22
CA HIS A 496 29.29 -13.81 -31.99
C HIS A 496 29.88 -15.20 -32.26
N ALA A 497 29.44 -15.91 -33.31
CA ALA A 497 30.00 -17.20 -33.70
C ALA A 497 31.50 -17.12 -34.03
N MET A 498 31.92 -16.05 -34.72
CA MET A 498 33.32 -15.73 -35.03
C MET A 498 34.17 -15.38 -33.78
N GLY A 499 33.53 -15.12 -32.63
CA GLY A 499 34.20 -14.88 -31.34
C GLY A 499 34.05 -13.46 -30.80
N GLU A 500 33.39 -12.55 -31.52
CA GLU A 500 33.14 -11.19 -31.07
C GLU A 500 32.11 -11.16 -29.93
N ARG A 501 32.56 -11.08 -28.67
CA ARG A 501 31.68 -11.09 -27.48
C ARG A 501 30.99 -9.76 -27.19
N ASN A 502 31.55 -8.66 -27.70
CA ASN A 502 31.06 -7.29 -27.48
C ASN A 502 30.22 -6.76 -28.65
N ALA A 503 29.99 -7.57 -29.69
CA ALA A 503 29.20 -7.18 -30.84
C ALA A 503 27.74 -6.98 -30.41
N GLY A 504 27.15 -5.83 -30.70
CA GLY A 504 25.75 -5.55 -30.33
C GLY A 504 25.11 -4.47 -31.19
N ILE A 505 23.84 -4.18 -30.92
CA ILE A 505 23.00 -3.30 -31.75
C ILE A 505 23.30 -1.84 -31.41
N ASN A 506 23.92 -1.13 -32.34
CA ASN A 506 24.10 0.32 -32.23
C ASN A 506 22.92 1.04 -32.87
N ILE A 507 21.94 1.40 -32.04
CA ILE A 507 20.69 2.05 -32.46
C ILE A 507 20.93 3.47 -33.04
N ARG A 508 22.09 4.10 -32.77
CA ARG A 508 22.46 5.39 -33.38
C ARG A 508 22.94 5.24 -34.82
N LYS A 509 23.66 4.15 -35.12
CA LYS A 509 24.21 3.85 -36.46
C LYS A 509 23.30 2.94 -37.30
N GLY A 510 22.34 2.25 -36.68
CA GLY A 510 21.48 1.26 -37.33
C GLY A 510 22.19 -0.04 -37.70
N THR A 511 23.39 -0.28 -37.15
CA THR A 511 24.29 -1.37 -37.52
C THR A 511 24.85 -2.08 -36.29
N ILE A 512 25.51 -3.22 -36.50
CA ILE A 512 26.20 -3.96 -35.45
C ILE A 512 27.64 -3.44 -35.33
N SER A 513 28.06 -3.13 -34.11
CA SER A 513 29.41 -2.64 -33.77
C SER A 513 29.87 -3.21 -32.43
N ASP A 514 31.15 -3.03 -32.09
CA ASP A 514 31.64 -3.28 -30.73
C ASP A 514 31.04 -2.25 -29.78
N ILE A 515 30.12 -2.69 -28.93
CA ILE A 515 29.35 -1.85 -28.02
C ILE A 515 30.22 -1.27 -26.89
N LEU A 516 31.33 -1.93 -26.55
CA LEU A 516 32.27 -1.46 -25.53
C LEU A 516 33.09 -0.25 -26.04
N GLN A 517 33.34 -0.18 -27.36
CA GLN A 517 34.01 0.95 -28.02
C GLN A 517 33.07 2.16 -28.23
N GLU A 518 31.76 1.93 -28.25
CA GLU A 518 30.73 2.97 -28.39
C GLU A 518 30.26 3.52 -27.03
N ASP A 519 30.97 3.21 -25.95
CA ASP A 519 30.72 3.63 -24.57
C ASP A 519 29.37 3.20 -23.95
N VAL A 520 28.67 2.25 -24.57
CA VAL A 520 27.36 1.75 -24.12
C VAL A 520 27.57 0.55 -23.19
N VAL A 521 27.71 0.84 -21.90
CA VAL A 521 28.04 -0.14 -20.84
C VAL A 521 26.95 -0.22 -19.78
N GLN A 522 26.72 -1.42 -19.24
CA GLN A 522 25.75 -1.67 -18.17
C GLN A 522 26.37 -2.45 -17.00
N PRO A 523 25.92 -2.23 -15.74
CA PRO A 523 26.37 -3.00 -14.59
C PRO A 523 25.99 -4.47 -14.72
N LEU A 524 26.92 -5.38 -14.42
CA LEU A 524 26.68 -6.82 -14.42
C LEU A 524 25.48 -7.22 -13.52
N LEU A 525 25.29 -6.51 -12.40
CA LEU A 525 24.20 -6.78 -11.45
C LEU A 525 22.80 -6.65 -12.08
N VAL A 526 22.62 -5.72 -13.03
CA VAL A 526 21.33 -5.49 -13.70
C VAL A 526 20.90 -6.75 -14.45
N SER A 527 21.78 -7.30 -15.30
CA SER A 527 21.50 -8.50 -16.09
C SER A 527 21.45 -9.77 -15.26
N THR A 528 22.29 -9.94 -14.23
CA THR A 528 22.20 -11.14 -13.38
C THR A 528 20.89 -11.17 -12.59
N SER A 529 20.52 -10.04 -11.96
CA SER A 529 19.25 -9.90 -11.23
C SER A 529 18.05 -10.12 -12.15
N ALA A 530 18.06 -9.55 -13.36
CA ALA A 530 16.96 -9.71 -14.31
C ALA A 530 16.76 -11.18 -14.76
N ILE A 531 17.84 -11.93 -15.00
CA ILE A 531 17.75 -13.34 -15.38
C ILE A 531 17.28 -14.21 -14.20
N GLU A 532 17.82 -13.99 -13.00
CA GLU A 532 17.46 -14.73 -11.79
C GLU A 532 15.97 -14.52 -11.43
N LEU A 533 15.56 -13.26 -11.23
CA LEU A 533 14.19 -12.91 -10.80
C LEU A 533 13.13 -13.31 -11.83
N ALA A 534 13.40 -13.14 -13.13
CA ALA A 534 12.49 -13.57 -14.18
C ALA A 534 12.32 -15.11 -14.15
N THR A 535 13.42 -15.85 -14.01
CA THR A 535 13.39 -17.31 -14.00
C THR A 535 12.67 -17.86 -12.77
N GLU A 536 12.90 -17.28 -11.59
CA GLU A 536 12.18 -17.65 -10.35
C GLU A 536 10.68 -17.37 -10.49
N THR A 537 10.29 -16.21 -11.02
CA THR A 537 8.88 -15.85 -11.21
C THR A 537 8.17 -16.80 -12.18
N VAL A 538 8.81 -17.17 -13.30
CA VAL A 538 8.28 -18.17 -14.23
C VAL A 538 8.20 -19.56 -13.58
N THR A 539 9.19 -19.94 -12.77
CA THR A 539 9.18 -21.19 -12.00
C THR A 539 8.02 -21.25 -11.01
N LEU A 540 7.67 -20.13 -10.36
CA LEU A 540 6.50 -20.04 -9.49
C LEU A 540 5.19 -20.15 -10.29
N LEU A 541 5.05 -19.39 -11.38
CA LEU A 541 3.85 -19.44 -12.25
C LEU A 541 3.60 -20.82 -12.86
N LEU A 542 4.66 -21.53 -13.26
CA LEU A 542 4.57 -22.90 -13.79
C LEU A 542 4.13 -23.93 -12.74
N LYS A 543 4.35 -23.68 -11.45
CA LYS A 543 3.93 -24.58 -10.36
C LYS A 543 2.44 -24.43 -10.02
N ILE A 544 1.84 -23.26 -10.23
CA ILE A 544 0.41 -23.02 -10.00
C ILE A 544 -0.42 -23.88 -10.96
N ASP A 545 -1.24 -24.75 -10.39
CA ASP A 545 -2.12 -25.70 -11.10
C ASP A 545 -3.61 -25.35 -10.97
N ASP A 546 -4.03 -24.78 -9.85
CA ASP A 546 -5.37 -24.20 -9.67
C ASP A 546 -5.29 -22.86 -8.92
N TYR A 547 -6.27 -21.98 -9.11
CA TYR A 547 -6.46 -20.79 -8.26
C TYR A 547 -7.92 -20.68 -7.82
N VAL A 548 -8.18 -21.03 -6.56
CA VAL A 548 -9.50 -20.83 -5.95
C VAL A 548 -9.56 -19.41 -5.38
N GLN A 549 -10.40 -18.55 -5.98
CA GLN A 549 -10.69 -17.24 -5.40
C GLN A 549 -11.47 -17.40 -4.08
N ALA A 550 -10.74 -17.47 -2.97
CA ALA A 550 -11.32 -17.25 -1.66
C ALA A 550 -11.84 -15.80 -1.58
N ARG A 551 -13.14 -15.64 -1.35
CA ARG A 551 -13.69 -14.39 -0.80
C ARG A 551 -13.30 -14.31 0.68
N CYS A 552 -13.92 -13.44 1.47
CA CYS A 552 -13.92 -13.64 2.93
C CYS A 552 -14.76 -14.89 3.29
N SER A 553 -14.15 -16.05 3.04
CA SER A 553 -14.62 -17.41 3.28
C SER A 553 -13.42 -18.24 3.79
N LEU A 554 -12.58 -17.61 4.62
CA LEU A 554 -11.51 -18.25 5.40
C LEU A 554 -12.05 -19.09 6.56
N LEU A 555 -13.37 -19.05 6.76
CA LEU A 555 -14.15 -20.01 7.52
C LEU A 555 -14.98 -20.81 6.51
N GLY A 556 -15.02 -22.13 6.69
CA GLY A 556 -15.71 -23.05 5.79
C GLY A 556 -17.24 -22.96 5.87
N ALA A 557 -17.92 -24.05 5.49
CA ALA A 557 -19.40 -24.15 5.43
C ALA A 557 -20.10 -24.21 6.81
N GLY A 558 -19.62 -23.45 7.79
CA GLY A 558 -20.12 -23.36 9.17
C GLY A 558 -19.66 -22.09 9.88
N ALA A 559 -19.51 -20.98 9.13
CA ALA A 559 -19.20 -19.66 9.64
C ALA A 559 -20.48 -18.89 9.97
N ASP A 560 -20.56 -18.26 11.14
CA ASP A 560 -21.70 -17.43 11.53
C ASP A 560 -21.73 -16.14 10.67
N ARG A 561 -22.76 -15.97 9.81
CA ARG A 561 -22.87 -14.84 8.88
C ARG A 561 -23.65 -13.68 9.49
N VAL A 562 -23.01 -12.52 9.58
CA VAL A 562 -23.61 -11.30 10.16
C VAL A 562 -23.76 -10.22 9.12
N VAL A 563 -24.93 -9.58 9.07
CA VAL A 563 -25.19 -8.35 8.29
C VAL A 563 -25.33 -7.18 9.24
N ILE A 564 -24.67 -6.06 8.97
CA ILE A 564 -24.68 -4.88 9.84
C ILE A 564 -25.41 -3.72 9.17
N GLY A 565 -26.48 -3.24 9.80
CA GLY A 565 -27.19 -2.02 9.43
C GLY A 565 -26.59 -0.81 10.14
N ILE A 566 -26.16 0.22 9.38
CA ILE A 566 -25.57 1.46 9.92
C ILE A 566 -26.32 2.72 9.46
N GLY A 567 -26.44 3.69 10.35
CA GLY A 567 -26.94 5.03 10.06
C GLY A 567 -25.99 6.08 10.64
N ALA A 568 -26.05 7.32 10.12
CA ALA A 568 -25.21 8.41 10.63
C ALA A 568 -26.02 9.36 11.52
N ARG A 569 -25.71 9.43 12.81
CA ARG A 569 -26.23 10.46 13.73
C ARG A 569 -26.05 11.85 13.10
N SER A 570 -27.02 12.74 13.31
CA SER A 570 -26.89 14.17 12.97
C SER A 570 -26.05 14.89 14.02
N LEU A 571 -24.78 14.49 14.16
CA LEU A 571 -23.79 15.27 14.88
C LEU A 571 -23.26 16.35 13.94
N ILE A 572 -23.29 17.59 14.41
CA ILE A 572 -22.58 18.72 13.78
C ILE A 572 -21.11 18.33 13.71
N ALA A 573 -20.49 18.52 12.55
CA ALA A 573 -19.11 18.09 12.33
C ALA A 573 -18.14 18.83 13.28
N ARG A 574 -17.62 18.12 14.28
CA ARG A 574 -16.28 18.42 14.83
C ARG A 574 -15.25 17.69 13.95
N PRO A 575 -14.17 18.35 13.50
CA PRO A 575 -13.09 17.68 12.80
C PRO A 575 -12.42 16.67 13.74
N ALA A 576 -11.96 15.55 13.18
CA ALA A 576 -11.36 14.48 13.96
C ALA A 576 -10.07 14.94 14.65
N CYS A 577 -10.10 15.00 15.98
CA CYS A 577 -8.96 14.50 16.75
C CYS A 577 -8.77 13.02 16.34
N GLY A 578 -7.58 12.49 16.14
CA GLY A 578 -6.26 13.00 16.54
C GLY A 578 -5.38 11.86 17.08
N GLY A 579 -5.97 10.71 17.39
CA GLY A 579 -5.29 9.49 17.82
C GLY A 579 -4.59 8.76 16.67
N VAL A 580 -3.29 9.03 16.48
CA VAL A 580 -2.45 8.34 15.49
C VAL A 580 -2.21 6.88 15.90
N ALA A 581 -3.01 5.96 15.36
CA ALA A 581 -2.65 4.55 15.29
C ALA A 581 -1.42 4.40 14.39
N ARG A 582 -0.25 4.18 14.99
CA ARG A 582 1.01 3.88 14.29
C ARG A 582 0.89 2.57 13.52
N VAL A 583 0.53 2.65 12.24
CA VAL A 583 0.94 1.64 11.26
C VAL A 583 2.40 1.89 10.92
N THR A 584 3.31 1.43 11.78
CA THR A 584 4.73 1.38 11.44
C THR A 584 4.96 0.29 10.40
N ALA A 585 5.40 0.66 9.20
CA ALA A 585 5.78 -0.22 8.10
C ALA A 585 7.09 -1.00 8.38
N GLY A 586 7.12 -1.76 9.49
CA GLY A 586 8.25 -2.54 9.97
C GLY A 586 7.89 -3.93 10.50
N ALA A 587 6.62 -4.34 10.40
CA ALA A 587 6.11 -5.60 10.95
C ALA A 587 5.74 -6.67 9.88
N LEU A 588 6.11 -6.45 8.61
CA LEU A 588 5.79 -7.35 7.48
C LEU A 588 6.97 -8.20 6.97
N LEU A 589 8.15 -8.14 7.62
CA LEU A 589 9.36 -8.85 7.18
C LEU A 589 9.99 -9.76 8.26
N ARG A 590 9.30 -10.04 9.37
CA ARG A 590 9.69 -11.05 10.37
C ARG A 590 8.50 -11.75 11.03
N SER A 591 7.78 -12.56 10.26
CA SER A 591 6.90 -13.63 10.79
C SER A 591 7.25 -15.02 10.26
N SER A 592 8.22 -15.12 9.36
CA SER A 592 8.95 -16.36 9.07
C SER A 592 10.07 -16.55 10.12
N LEU A 593 10.11 -17.72 10.75
CA LEU A 593 11.01 -18.11 11.86
C LEU A 593 10.81 -17.34 13.18
N CYS A 594 9.92 -17.84 14.03
CA CYS A 594 10.11 -17.77 15.49
C CYS A 594 9.43 -18.95 16.23
N TYR A 595 9.80 -20.18 15.86
CA TYR A 595 9.65 -21.30 16.81
C TYR A 595 10.69 -21.11 17.93
N LYS A 596 10.28 -20.54 19.05
CA LYS A 596 11.04 -20.61 20.30
C LYS A 596 10.37 -21.63 21.22
N VAL A 597 11.09 -22.72 21.47
CA VAL A 597 10.80 -23.69 22.53
C VAL A 597 10.80 -22.94 23.86
N SER A 598 9.71 -23.04 24.61
CA SER A 598 9.61 -22.58 25.99
C SER A 598 10.32 -23.57 26.92
N ASP A 599 11.22 -23.07 27.77
CA ASP A 599 11.95 -23.85 28.77
C ASP A 599 10.97 -24.42 29.84
N PRO A 600 10.93 -25.74 30.11
CA PRO A 600 9.94 -26.32 31.02
C PRO A 600 10.09 -25.98 32.52
N ASN A 601 11.16 -25.29 32.93
CA ASN A 601 11.61 -25.25 34.34
C ASN A 601 11.59 -23.87 35.03
N ASP A 602 10.88 -22.85 34.53
CA ASP A 602 10.72 -21.58 35.27
C ASP A 602 9.60 -21.67 36.34
N PRO A 603 9.90 -21.63 37.65
CA PRO A 603 8.90 -21.81 38.70
C PRO A 603 8.04 -20.57 39.01
N PHE A 604 8.29 -19.41 38.38
CA PHE A 604 7.67 -18.13 38.76
C PHE A 604 6.51 -17.66 37.88
N ALA A 605 6.08 -18.45 36.89
CA ALA A 605 5.02 -18.07 35.95
C ALA A 605 3.58 -18.07 36.54
N ALA A 606 3.36 -18.66 37.72
CA ALA A 606 2.03 -19.10 38.16
C ALA A 606 1.10 -18.02 38.79
N ASN A 607 1.48 -16.74 38.83
CA ASN A 607 0.70 -15.73 39.59
C ASN A 607 0.56 -14.35 38.91
N ARG A 608 0.18 -14.35 37.62
CA ARG A 608 -0.38 -13.16 36.95
C ARG A 608 -1.74 -13.48 36.32
N THR A 609 -2.81 -13.04 36.99
CA THR A 609 -4.15 -12.96 36.41
C THR A 609 -4.13 -11.98 35.22
N THR A 610 -4.13 -12.54 34.01
CA THR A 610 -4.11 -11.75 32.78
C THR A 610 -5.47 -11.12 32.50
N HIS A 611 -5.73 -9.94 33.08
CA HIS A 611 -6.65 -8.99 32.48
C HIS A 611 -6.02 -8.47 31.18
N SER A 612 -6.34 -9.14 30.06
CA SER A 612 -5.97 -8.68 28.72
C SER A 612 -6.71 -7.38 28.42
N ALA A 613 -6.06 -6.25 28.64
CA ALA A 613 -6.62 -4.94 28.33
C ALA A 613 -6.78 -4.77 26.80
N TYR A 614 -7.98 -5.07 26.28
CA TYR A 614 -8.33 -4.81 24.89
C TYR A 614 -8.28 -3.30 24.62
N LYS A 615 -7.37 -2.90 23.74
CA LYS A 615 -7.14 -1.50 23.42
C LYS A 615 -8.06 -1.07 22.28
N PHE A 616 -9.34 -0.84 22.60
CA PHE A 616 -10.30 -0.24 21.66
C PHE A 616 -9.78 1.11 21.17
N VAL A 617 -9.47 1.20 19.87
CA VAL A 617 -9.07 2.45 19.20
C VAL A 617 -10.34 3.18 18.78
N GLU A 618 -10.35 4.51 18.95
CA GLU A 618 -11.50 5.40 18.77
C GLU A 618 -12.35 5.09 17.51
N GLY A 619 -13.54 4.51 17.68
CA GLY A 619 -14.36 4.14 16.54
C GLY A 619 -15.76 3.64 16.85
N THR A 620 -16.72 4.17 16.09
CA THR A 620 -18.11 3.72 15.90
C THR A 620 -18.37 2.23 16.19
N ASN A 621 -19.56 1.89 16.68
CA ASN A 621 -20.07 0.53 16.94
C ASN A 621 -19.74 -0.54 15.87
N LEU A 622 -19.68 -0.18 14.57
CA LEU A 622 -19.22 -1.05 13.49
C LEU A 622 -17.75 -1.51 13.65
N GLN A 623 -16.86 -0.62 14.09
CA GLN A 623 -15.43 -0.91 14.26
C GLN A 623 -15.22 -1.94 15.38
N ALA A 624 -15.95 -1.82 16.49
CA ALA A 624 -15.91 -2.80 17.58
C ALA A 624 -16.28 -4.22 17.10
N LEU A 625 -17.24 -4.34 16.18
CA LEU A 625 -17.62 -5.62 15.56
C LEU A 625 -16.57 -6.13 14.56
N ILE A 626 -15.96 -5.25 13.76
CA ILE A 626 -14.87 -5.61 12.83
C ILE A 626 -13.63 -6.08 13.62
N ASP A 627 -13.23 -5.35 14.65
CA ASP A 627 -12.06 -5.66 15.49
C ASP A 627 -12.25 -6.94 16.32
N ALA A 628 -13.49 -7.25 16.70
CA ALA A 628 -13.83 -8.47 17.41
C ALA A 628 -13.97 -9.70 16.49
N GLN A 629 -14.12 -9.51 15.17
CA GLN A 629 -14.30 -10.61 14.22
C GLN A 629 -13.11 -11.59 14.26
N ASN A 630 -13.39 -12.90 14.32
CA ASN A 630 -12.39 -13.97 14.42
C ASN A 630 -11.52 -13.95 15.70
N THR A 631 -11.90 -13.19 16.73
CA THR A 631 -11.25 -13.21 18.05
C THR A 631 -11.93 -14.19 19.00
N THR A 632 -11.40 -14.32 20.21
CA THR A 632 -12.07 -15.05 21.32
C THR A 632 -13.43 -14.44 21.71
N SER A 633 -13.71 -13.19 21.33
CA SER A 633 -14.97 -12.50 21.63
C SER A 633 -16.08 -12.85 20.63
N LEU A 634 -15.77 -12.89 19.33
CA LEU A 634 -16.64 -13.35 18.24
C LEU A 634 -15.91 -14.41 17.38
N PRO A 635 -15.83 -15.67 17.86
CA PRO A 635 -15.17 -16.75 17.14
C PRO A 635 -16.00 -17.19 15.93
N GLN A 636 -15.32 -17.52 14.83
CA GLN A 636 -15.94 -18.06 13.60
C GLN A 636 -17.04 -17.17 12.97
N THR A 637 -17.05 -15.88 13.28
CA THR A 637 -18.00 -14.91 12.75
C THR A 637 -17.47 -14.23 11.49
N CYS A 638 -18.33 -14.00 10.50
CA CYS A 638 -18.01 -13.24 9.29
C CYS A 638 -19.05 -12.15 9.03
N ILE A 639 -18.59 -10.89 8.98
CA ILE A 639 -19.43 -9.78 8.51
C ILE A 639 -19.51 -9.87 6.98
N THR A 640 -20.70 -10.09 6.45
CA THR A 640 -20.93 -10.32 5.00
C THR A 640 -21.26 -9.03 4.24
N LEU A 641 -22.07 -8.16 4.84
CA LEU A 641 -22.52 -6.90 4.26
C LEU A 641 -22.70 -5.81 5.32
N VAL A 642 -22.29 -4.60 4.98
CA VAL A 642 -22.62 -3.37 5.70
C VAL A 642 -23.58 -2.52 4.86
N LEU A 643 -24.80 -2.32 5.35
CA LEU A 643 -25.87 -1.61 4.66
C LEU A 643 -26.16 -0.26 5.34
N SER A 644 -26.29 0.83 4.56
CA SER A 644 -26.69 2.14 5.12
C SER A 644 -27.89 2.80 4.45
N ASN A 645 -28.66 3.53 5.25
CA ASN A 645 -29.68 4.46 4.75
C ASN A 645 -29.10 5.79 4.23
N ARG A 646 -27.77 6.01 4.31
CA ARG A 646 -27.10 7.24 3.81
C ARG A 646 -25.85 6.91 2.99
N LYS A 647 -25.77 7.48 1.78
CA LYS A 647 -24.63 7.29 0.86
C LYS A 647 -23.28 7.77 1.42
N ALA A 648 -23.29 8.82 2.25
CA ALA A 648 -22.09 9.43 2.83
C ALA A 648 -21.76 8.92 4.25
N ALA A 649 -22.25 7.74 4.64
CA ALA A 649 -21.95 7.17 5.95
C ALA A 649 -20.49 6.67 6.01
N PHE A 650 -19.68 7.25 6.91
CA PHE A 650 -18.27 6.86 7.13
C PHE A 650 -18.07 5.36 7.40
N GLY A 651 -19.08 4.67 7.96
CA GLY A 651 -19.02 3.22 8.16
C GLY A 651 -18.93 2.41 6.86
N LEU A 652 -19.47 2.91 5.73
CA LEU A 652 -19.30 2.27 4.42
C LEU A 652 -17.83 2.35 3.99
N THR A 653 -17.19 3.52 4.15
CA THR A 653 -15.75 3.70 3.86
C THR A 653 -14.89 2.78 4.72
N ARG A 654 -15.20 2.66 6.02
CA ARG A 654 -14.50 1.75 6.94
C ARG A 654 -14.65 0.29 6.52
N ALA A 655 -15.86 -0.16 6.19
CA ALA A 655 -16.12 -1.52 5.71
C ALA A 655 -15.36 -1.84 4.41
N SER A 656 -15.34 -0.91 3.44
CA SER A 656 -14.58 -1.07 2.19
C SER A 656 -13.05 -1.03 2.37
N ALA A 657 -12.56 -0.44 3.45
CA ALA A 657 -11.13 -0.32 3.78
C ALA A 657 -10.65 -1.40 4.78
N ALA A 658 -11.54 -2.27 5.26
CA ALA A 658 -11.18 -3.38 6.13
C ALA A 658 -10.33 -4.41 5.38
N SER A 659 -9.65 -5.29 6.12
CA SER A 659 -8.83 -6.37 5.55
C SER A 659 -9.26 -7.73 6.13
N PRO A 660 -9.94 -8.60 5.35
CA PRO A 660 -10.41 -8.39 3.98
C PRO A 660 -11.53 -7.34 3.87
N PRO A 661 -11.74 -6.73 2.68
CA PRO A 661 -12.79 -5.73 2.49
C PRO A 661 -14.18 -6.36 2.57
N ILE A 662 -15.09 -5.68 3.26
CA ILE A 662 -16.47 -6.13 3.50
C ILE A 662 -17.39 -5.51 2.43
N SER A 663 -18.36 -6.28 1.92
CA SER A 663 -19.34 -5.77 0.96
C SER A 663 -20.13 -4.60 1.54
N THR A 664 -20.44 -3.60 0.71
CA THR A 664 -21.19 -2.41 1.15
C THR A 664 -22.35 -2.09 0.22
N ALA A 665 -23.51 -1.74 0.79
CA ALA A 665 -24.66 -1.26 0.04
C ALA A 665 -25.26 0.01 0.69
N TYR A 666 -26.00 0.80 -0.09
CA TYR A 666 -26.80 1.89 0.45
C TYR A 666 -28.19 1.95 -0.20
N LEU A 667 -29.21 2.25 0.59
CA LEU A 667 -30.57 2.49 0.10
C LEU A 667 -31.27 3.55 0.96
N ALA A 668 -31.44 4.75 0.42
CA ALA A 668 -32.01 5.88 1.13
C ALA A 668 -33.50 6.09 0.79
N LEU A 669 -34.34 6.26 1.81
CA LEU A 669 -35.81 6.34 1.67
C LEU A 669 -36.27 7.45 0.71
N GLN A 670 -35.84 8.69 0.96
CA GLN A 670 -36.30 9.85 0.18
C GLN A 670 -35.89 9.77 -1.31
N PRO A 671 -34.64 9.39 -1.66
CA PRO A 671 -34.29 9.07 -3.05
C PRO A 671 -35.09 7.90 -3.65
N TYR A 672 -35.37 6.83 -2.89
CA TYR A 672 -36.14 5.69 -3.39
C TYR A 672 -37.56 6.07 -3.79
N LEU A 673 -38.27 6.81 -2.92
CA LEU A 673 -39.63 7.29 -3.17
C LEU A 673 -39.68 8.30 -4.32
N LYS A 674 -38.67 9.18 -4.44
CA LYS A 674 -38.57 10.11 -5.59
C LYS A 674 -38.34 9.38 -6.92
N ALA A 675 -37.58 8.29 -6.92
CA ALA A 675 -37.37 7.46 -8.10
C ALA A 675 -38.58 6.56 -8.44
N HIS A 676 -39.45 6.29 -7.46
CA HIS A 676 -40.62 5.41 -7.63
C HIS A 676 -41.87 6.07 -7.02
N PRO A 677 -42.52 7.04 -7.70
CA PRO A 677 -43.64 7.80 -7.16
C PRO A 677 -44.85 6.95 -6.72
N ASN A 678 -45.01 5.76 -7.31
CA ASN A 678 -46.11 4.83 -7.04
C ASN A 678 -45.80 3.84 -5.89
N LYS A 679 -44.60 3.89 -5.28
CA LYS A 679 -44.19 2.98 -4.21
C LYS A 679 -44.30 3.63 -2.84
N SER A 680 -44.67 2.82 -1.85
CA SER A 680 -44.88 3.20 -0.47
C SER A 680 -43.62 3.01 0.40
N ARG A 681 -43.72 3.38 1.69
CA ARG A 681 -42.69 3.05 2.69
C ARG A 681 -42.53 1.53 2.90
N ALA A 682 -43.62 0.76 2.77
CA ALA A 682 -43.57 -0.70 2.90
C ALA A 682 -42.77 -1.34 1.76
N ASP A 683 -42.84 -0.78 0.56
CA ASP A 683 -42.05 -1.25 -0.60
C ASP A 683 -40.56 -0.94 -0.44
N TYR A 684 -40.21 0.20 0.17
CA TYR A 684 -38.83 0.49 0.57
C TYR A 684 -38.33 -0.49 1.63
N ASP A 685 -39.10 -0.77 2.68
CA ASP A 685 -38.72 -1.71 3.74
C ASP A 685 -38.55 -3.14 3.19
N ALA A 686 -39.39 -3.55 2.22
CA ALA A 686 -39.25 -4.80 1.48
C ALA A 686 -37.99 -4.83 0.58
N GLU A 687 -37.60 -3.72 -0.04
CA GLU A 687 -36.36 -3.61 -0.82
C GLU A 687 -35.12 -3.71 0.09
N VAL A 688 -35.16 -3.10 1.27
CA VAL A 688 -34.12 -3.25 2.31
C VAL A 688 -34.01 -4.72 2.74
N ALA A 689 -35.14 -5.40 2.97
CA ALA A 689 -35.16 -6.83 3.30
C ALA A 689 -34.57 -7.70 2.17
N ARG A 690 -34.88 -7.41 0.90
CA ARG A 690 -34.32 -8.10 -0.27
C ARG A 690 -32.79 -8.04 -0.31
N ILE A 691 -32.21 -6.87 -0.04
CA ILE A 691 -30.74 -6.70 0.01
C ILE A 691 -30.13 -7.56 1.13
N VAL A 692 -30.75 -7.60 2.30
CA VAL A 692 -30.26 -8.37 3.46
C VAL A 692 -30.33 -9.88 3.22
N ILE A 693 -31.44 -10.38 2.68
CA ILE A 693 -31.68 -11.84 2.56
C ILE A 693 -30.81 -12.50 1.50
N ARG A 694 -30.40 -11.77 0.44
CA ARG A 694 -29.48 -12.28 -0.59
C ARG A 694 -28.12 -12.71 -0.05
N GLU A 695 -27.66 -12.11 1.05
CA GLU A 695 -26.41 -12.49 1.72
C GLU A 695 -26.54 -13.77 2.59
N LYS A 696 -27.78 -14.21 2.82
CA LYS A 696 -28.16 -15.33 3.70
C LYS A 696 -27.49 -15.25 5.09
N PRO A 697 -27.79 -14.20 5.89
CA PRO A 697 -27.23 -14.06 7.24
C PRO A 697 -27.95 -14.91 8.27
N ASP A 698 -27.23 -15.27 9.33
CA ASP A 698 -27.77 -15.87 10.55
C ASP A 698 -28.27 -14.79 11.54
N LEU A 699 -27.63 -13.61 11.53
CA LEU A 699 -27.95 -12.49 12.42
C LEU A 699 -27.82 -11.13 11.71
N VAL A 700 -28.75 -10.21 12.00
CA VAL A 700 -28.70 -8.80 11.60
C VAL A 700 -28.44 -7.93 12.83
N VAL A 701 -27.42 -7.06 12.78
CA VAL A 701 -27.04 -6.15 13.86
C VAL A 701 -27.24 -4.70 13.44
N LEU A 702 -28.07 -3.96 14.16
CA LEU A 702 -28.30 -2.52 13.92
C LEU A 702 -27.31 -1.70 14.75
N ALA A 703 -26.17 -1.38 14.13
CA ALA A 703 -25.10 -0.58 14.73
C ALA A 703 -25.28 0.91 14.38
N GLY A 704 -26.36 1.53 14.90
CA GLY A 704 -26.68 2.95 14.70
C GLY A 704 -27.64 3.27 13.55
N TRP A 705 -28.45 2.30 13.12
CA TRP A 705 -29.47 2.50 12.07
C TRP A 705 -30.57 3.50 12.52
N MET A 706 -30.82 4.54 11.72
CA MET A 706 -31.66 5.69 12.11
C MET A 706 -33.12 5.66 11.57
N HIS A 707 -33.60 4.52 11.09
CA HIS A 707 -34.99 4.38 10.65
C HIS A 707 -35.67 3.23 11.39
N VAL A 708 -36.86 3.46 11.93
CA VAL A 708 -37.72 2.35 12.37
C VAL A 708 -37.95 1.43 11.18
N LEU A 709 -37.62 0.15 11.34
CA LEU A 709 -37.90 -0.90 10.36
C LEU A 709 -39.37 -1.29 10.53
N GLY A 710 -40.19 -1.14 9.49
CA GLY A 710 -41.59 -1.47 9.55
C GLY A 710 -41.87 -2.97 9.53
N GLU A 711 -43.13 -3.34 9.75
CA GLU A 711 -43.63 -4.72 9.71
C GLU A 711 -43.21 -5.43 8.41
N SER A 712 -43.28 -4.73 7.26
CA SER A 712 -42.88 -5.29 5.96
C SER A 712 -41.39 -5.62 5.81
N PHE A 713 -40.51 -5.14 6.69
CA PHE A 713 -39.14 -5.68 6.80
C PHE A 713 -39.14 -6.93 7.69
N LEU A 714 -39.67 -6.80 8.92
CA LEU A 714 -39.65 -7.86 9.93
C LEU A 714 -40.33 -9.15 9.45
N ASP A 715 -41.51 -9.06 8.83
CA ASP A 715 -42.28 -10.19 8.28
C ASP A 715 -41.50 -10.99 7.24
N VAL A 716 -40.58 -10.34 6.52
CA VAL A 716 -39.80 -10.99 5.47
C VAL A 716 -38.57 -11.69 6.08
N VAL A 717 -37.85 -11.05 6.99
CA VAL A 717 -36.70 -11.68 7.67
C VAL A 717 -37.11 -12.79 8.65
N SER A 718 -38.35 -12.76 9.16
CA SER A 718 -38.95 -13.86 9.94
C SER A 718 -39.46 -15.02 9.08
N GLY A 719 -39.49 -14.88 7.75
CA GLY A 719 -40.05 -15.88 6.83
C GLY A 719 -41.59 -15.94 6.79
N THR A 720 -42.28 -15.00 7.44
CA THR A 720 -43.75 -14.88 7.46
C THR A 720 -44.29 -14.46 6.09
N ARG A 721 -43.58 -13.55 5.40
CA ARG A 721 -43.95 -13.02 4.08
C ARG A 721 -42.85 -13.31 3.04
N PRO A 722 -43.12 -14.11 1.99
CA PRO A 722 -42.17 -14.27 0.88
C PRO A 722 -42.11 -13.00 0.01
N LEU A 723 -40.97 -12.77 -0.64
CA LEU A 723 -40.81 -11.76 -1.70
C LEU A 723 -40.84 -12.42 -3.07
N GLU A 724 -41.50 -11.78 -4.04
CA GLU A 724 -41.48 -12.22 -5.43
C GLU A 724 -40.04 -12.21 -5.98
N GLY A 725 -39.64 -13.33 -6.58
CA GLY A 725 -38.33 -13.52 -7.22
C GLY A 725 -37.18 -13.93 -6.31
N GLU A 726 -37.40 -14.14 -5.01
CA GLU A 726 -36.37 -14.56 -4.05
C GLU A 726 -36.74 -15.90 -3.39
N GLU A 727 -35.74 -16.63 -2.87
CA GLU A 727 -35.98 -17.85 -2.09
C GLU A 727 -36.67 -17.51 -0.75
N LYS A 728 -37.60 -18.36 -0.31
CA LYS A 728 -38.26 -18.17 1.00
C LYS A 728 -37.23 -18.40 2.12
N VAL A 729 -37.20 -17.47 3.07
CA VAL A 729 -36.41 -17.61 4.31
C VAL A 729 -36.94 -18.81 5.11
N GLU A 730 -36.12 -19.87 5.22
CA GLU A 730 -36.49 -21.12 5.91
C GLU A 730 -36.31 -21.05 7.44
N LYS A 731 -35.37 -20.24 7.91
CA LYS A 731 -35.08 -20.00 9.34
C LYS A 731 -35.26 -18.52 9.67
N PRO A 732 -36.00 -18.13 10.72
CA PRO A 732 -36.24 -16.73 11.06
C PRO A 732 -34.94 -16.06 11.52
N ILE A 733 -34.47 -15.09 10.74
CA ILE A 733 -33.21 -14.38 10.98
C ILE A 733 -33.43 -13.40 12.13
N GLN A 734 -32.59 -13.49 13.16
CA GLN A 734 -32.69 -12.61 14.31
C GLN A 734 -32.19 -11.20 13.97
N VAL A 735 -32.85 -10.18 14.52
CA VAL A 735 -32.43 -8.78 14.37
C VAL A 735 -32.22 -8.21 15.78
N ILE A 736 -31.02 -7.68 16.05
CA ILE A 736 -30.70 -7.00 17.30
C ILE A 736 -30.35 -5.53 17.08
N ASN A 737 -30.69 -4.70 18.05
CA ASN A 737 -30.38 -3.27 18.07
C ASN A 737 -29.68 -2.89 19.38
N LEU A 738 -28.77 -1.93 19.27
CA LEU A 738 -28.11 -1.29 20.39
C LEU A 738 -28.84 0.02 20.72
N HIS A 739 -29.24 0.20 21.98
CA HIS A 739 -29.92 1.41 22.46
C HIS A 739 -29.19 2.00 23.68
N PRO A 740 -28.81 3.30 23.67
CA PRO A 740 -28.14 3.97 24.79
C PRO A 740 -29.12 4.40 25.90
N ALA A 741 -29.94 3.46 26.39
CA ALA A 741 -30.73 3.60 27.59
C ALA A 741 -30.92 2.24 28.29
N LEU A 742 -31.42 2.27 29.52
CA LEU A 742 -31.92 1.07 30.19
C LEU A 742 -33.33 0.69 29.69
N PRO A 743 -33.72 -0.59 29.73
CA PRO A 743 -35.03 -1.06 29.27
C PRO A 743 -36.19 -0.21 29.82
N GLY A 744 -36.99 0.36 28.91
CA GLY A 744 -38.21 1.12 29.24
C GLY A 744 -37.99 2.50 29.88
N THR A 745 -36.79 3.07 29.83
CA THR A 745 -36.50 4.38 30.45
C THR A 745 -36.54 5.56 29.48
N PHE A 746 -35.88 5.46 28.32
CA PHE A 746 -35.76 6.54 27.34
C PHE A 746 -35.84 6.02 25.90
N ASP A 747 -36.98 5.43 25.53
CA ASP A 747 -37.26 4.91 24.18
C ASP A 747 -37.06 6.01 23.11
N GLY A 748 -36.49 5.68 21.95
CA GLY A 748 -36.35 6.55 20.78
C GLY A 748 -35.12 7.48 20.78
N ALA A 749 -35.13 8.45 19.86
CA ALA A 749 -34.01 9.36 19.61
C ALA A 749 -33.60 10.20 20.85
N ASN A 750 -32.36 10.71 20.85
CA ASN A 750 -31.81 11.59 21.88
C ASN A 750 -31.93 11.03 23.32
N ALA A 751 -31.82 9.70 23.48
CA ALA A 751 -31.90 9.05 24.77
C ALA A 751 -30.79 9.49 25.75
N ILE A 752 -29.56 9.71 25.25
CA ILE A 752 -28.41 10.17 26.06
C ILE A 752 -28.68 11.56 26.66
N GLU A 753 -29.11 12.51 25.84
CA GLU A 753 -29.45 13.88 26.25
C GLU A 753 -30.57 13.85 27.31
N ARG A 754 -31.66 13.12 27.06
CA ARG A 754 -32.79 13.00 28.00
C ARG A 754 -32.41 12.32 29.31
N ALA A 755 -31.55 11.31 29.28
CA ALA A 755 -31.04 10.66 30.50
C ALA A 755 -30.17 11.62 31.32
N TYR A 756 -29.28 12.36 30.66
CA TYR A 756 -28.43 13.36 31.32
C TYR A 756 -29.26 14.53 31.90
N GLU A 757 -30.25 15.05 31.17
CA GLU A 757 -31.21 16.01 31.71
C GLU A 757 -32.00 15.46 32.91
N ALA A 758 -32.45 14.19 32.86
CA ALA A 758 -33.14 13.56 33.98
C ALA A 758 -32.24 13.44 35.23
N PHE A 759 -30.95 13.18 35.06
CA PHE A 759 -29.96 13.17 36.14
C PHE A 759 -29.72 14.57 36.74
N GLN A 760 -29.54 15.59 35.90
CA GLN A 760 -29.40 16.99 36.37
C GLN A 760 -30.64 17.46 37.15
N ASN A 761 -31.82 16.95 36.80
CA ASN A 761 -33.07 17.17 37.52
C ASN A 761 -33.30 16.23 38.74
N GLY A 762 -32.31 15.40 39.10
CA GLY A 762 -32.38 14.49 40.26
C GLY A 762 -33.38 13.34 40.12
N ARG A 763 -33.80 12.99 38.90
CA ARG A 763 -34.83 11.96 38.64
C ARG A 763 -34.26 10.55 38.46
N ILE A 764 -32.98 10.43 38.11
CA ILE A 764 -32.23 9.18 37.99
C ILE A 764 -30.83 9.36 38.59
N GLU A 765 -30.23 8.29 39.07
CA GLU A 765 -28.83 8.26 39.56
C GLU A 765 -27.89 7.56 38.57
N PHE A 766 -28.43 6.66 37.76
CA PHE A 766 -27.71 5.87 36.77
C PHE A 766 -28.50 5.79 35.46
N SER A 767 -27.77 5.74 34.35
CA SER A 767 -28.27 5.39 33.02
C SER A 767 -27.70 4.02 32.63
N GLY A 768 -27.63 3.72 31.33
CA GLY A 768 -27.00 2.53 30.81
C GLY A 768 -27.21 2.38 29.31
N ALA A 769 -26.74 1.27 28.76
CA ALA A 769 -27.01 0.86 27.40
C ALA A 769 -27.47 -0.60 27.38
N MET A 770 -28.24 -0.96 26.35
CA MET A 770 -28.74 -2.31 26.15
C MET A 770 -28.61 -2.77 24.70
N VAL A 771 -28.43 -4.07 24.51
CA VAL A 771 -28.69 -4.75 23.24
C VAL A 771 -29.99 -5.53 23.41
N HIS A 772 -30.94 -5.33 22.50
CA HIS A 772 -32.25 -5.98 22.53
C HIS A 772 -32.62 -6.54 21.16
N ARG A 773 -33.52 -7.53 21.12
CA ARG A 773 -34.13 -7.98 19.86
C ARG A 773 -35.06 -6.90 19.31
N VAL A 774 -35.07 -6.71 18.00
CA VAL A 774 -35.97 -5.74 17.36
C VAL A 774 -37.36 -6.34 17.25
N VAL A 775 -38.35 -5.60 17.75
CA VAL A 775 -39.79 -5.88 17.63
C VAL A 775 -40.47 -4.66 17.01
N LYS A 776 -41.81 -4.73 16.83
CA LYS A 776 -42.59 -3.63 16.26
C LYS A 776 -42.51 -2.35 17.11
N GLU A 777 -42.49 -2.51 18.43
CA GLU A 777 -42.35 -1.43 19.39
C GLU A 777 -40.89 -0.95 19.49
N VAL A 778 -40.68 0.35 19.27
CA VAL A 778 -39.36 1.01 19.35
C VAL A 778 -38.72 0.77 20.71
N ASP A 779 -37.51 0.21 20.71
CA ASP A 779 -36.65 -0.07 21.87
C ASP A 779 -37.27 -0.92 22.99
N ARG A 780 -38.35 -1.67 22.72
CA ARG A 780 -39.10 -2.46 23.72
C ARG A 780 -39.00 -3.98 23.59
N GLY A 781 -38.18 -4.47 22.67
CA GLY A 781 -37.98 -5.91 22.51
C GLY A 781 -37.15 -6.52 23.64
N GLN A 782 -37.07 -7.85 23.67
CA GLN A 782 -36.40 -8.59 24.73
C GLN A 782 -34.91 -8.19 24.84
N PRO A 783 -34.44 -7.72 26.01
CA PRO A 783 -33.02 -7.41 26.22
C PRO A 783 -32.17 -8.67 26.26
N VAL A 784 -31.01 -8.62 25.60
CA VAL A 784 -29.98 -9.68 25.52
C VAL A 784 -28.80 -9.35 26.43
N VAL A 785 -28.39 -8.09 26.45
CA VAL A 785 -27.34 -7.54 27.32
C VAL A 785 -27.81 -6.18 27.82
N VAL A 786 -27.62 -5.91 29.12
CA VAL A 786 -27.92 -4.60 29.73
C VAL A 786 -26.77 -4.26 30.65
N LYS A 787 -26.19 -3.06 30.49
CA LYS A 787 -25.08 -2.58 31.32
C LYS A 787 -25.40 -1.19 31.85
N LYS A 788 -25.43 -1.06 33.19
CA LYS A 788 -25.64 0.21 33.88
C LYS A 788 -24.40 1.08 33.79
N VAL A 789 -24.61 2.39 33.69
CA VAL A 789 -23.57 3.42 33.69
C VAL A 789 -24.02 4.54 34.62
N GLU A 790 -23.36 4.65 35.77
CA GLU A 790 -23.56 5.74 36.73
C GLU A 790 -23.23 7.09 36.08
N ILE A 791 -23.95 8.16 36.40
CA ILE A 791 -23.62 9.51 35.94
C ILE A 791 -22.93 10.25 37.11
N MET A 792 -21.75 10.83 36.88
CA MET A 792 -20.99 11.45 37.97
C MET A 792 -21.46 12.90 38.19
N LYS A 793 -21.58 13.31 39.46
CA LYS A 793 -22.06 14.65 39.81
C LYS A 793 -21.08 15.73 39.36
N GLY A 794 -21.47 16.53 38.37
CA GLY A 794 -20.63 17.57 37.76
C GLY A 794 -19.84 17.13 36.53
N GLU A 795 -20.02 15.90 36.05
CA GLU A 795 -19.50 15.41 34.77
C GLU A 795 -20.19 16.12 33.60
N PRO A 796 -19.47 16.63 32.59
CA PRO A 796 -20.08 17.22 31.39
C PRO A 796 -20.67 16.14 30.48
N LEU A 797 -21.69 16.51 29.69
CA LEU A 797 -22.40 15.62 28.77
C LEU A 797 -21.43 14.86 27.82
N ASP A 798 -20.48 15.56 27.19
CA ASP A 798 -19.49 14.98 26.27
C ASP A 798 -18.69 13.82 26.93
N ALA A 799 -18.33 13.95 28.22
CA ALA A 799 -17.57 12.92 28.95
C ALA A 799 -18.44 11.72 29.35
N PHE A 800 -19.69 11.98 29.77
CA PHE A 800 -20.67 10.91 30.01
C PHE A 800 -20.98 10.14 28.72
N GLU A 801 -21.14 10.84 27.59
CA GLU A 801 -21.40 10.24 26.28
C GLU A 801 -20.22 9.38 25.80
N GLU A 802 -18.97 9.85 25.95
CA GLU A 802 -17.79 9.04 25.63
C GLU A 802 -17.72 7.76 26.47
N ARG A 803 -18.00 7.86 27.78
CA ARG A 803 -18.02 6.72 28.71
C ARG A 803 -19.15 5.74 28.41
N LEU A 804 -20.31 6.23 27.98
CA LEU A 804 -21.43 5.41 27.52
C LEU A 804 -21.10 4.70 26.19
N HIS A 805 -20.47 5.39 25.24
CA HIS A 805 -20.01 4.80 23.97
C HIS A 805 -18.97 3.68 24.18
N ARG A 806 -18.04 3.82 25.14
CA ARG A 806 -17.12 2.73 25.52
C ARG A 806 -17.88 1.48 25.99
N VAL A 807 -18.97 1.66 26.73
CA VAL A 807 -19.85 0.57 27.17
C VAL A 807 -20.66 -0.02 26.00
N GLU A 808 -21.15 0.81 25.07
CA GLU A 808 -21.81 0.36 23.83
C GLU A 808 -20.92 -0.59 23.01
N TRP A 809 -19.64 -0.27 22.84
CA TRP A 809 -18.68 -1.08 22.07
C TRP A 809 -18.46 -2.47 22.66
N GLU A 810 -18.49 -2.59 24.00
CA GLU A 810 -18.40 -3.88 24.68
C GLU A 810 -19.70 -4.68 24.54
N ILE A 811 -20.86 -4.07 24.83
CA ILE A 811 -22.13 -4.83 24.87
C ILE A 811 -22.63 -5.21 23.47
N ILE A 812 -22.30 -4.47 22.41
CA ILE A 812 -22.70 -4.85 21.05
C ILE A 812 -21.99 -6.12 20.60
N VAL A 813 -20.73 -6.31 20.98
CA VAL A 813 -19.96 -7.54 20.74
C VAL A 813 -20.50 -8.69 21.59
N GLU A 814 -20.73 -8.46 22.89
CA GLU A 814 -21.30 -9.46 23.80
C GLU A 814 -22.70 -9.93 23.36
N GLY A 815 -23.56 -9.00 22.97
CA GLY A 815 -24.93 -9.29 22.52
C GLY A 815 -24.96 -10.01 21.17
N THR A 816 -24.08 -9.63 20.23
CA THR A 816 -23.90 -10.36 18.97
C THR A 816 -23.50 -11.81 19.24
N ARG A 817 -22.53 -12.04 20.13
CA ARG A 817 -22.06 -13.38 20.49
C ARG A 817 -23.19 -14.23 21.10
N LYS A 818 -23.91 -13.70 22.09
CA LYS A 818 -24.99 -14.43 22.77
C LYS A 818 -26.05 -14.93 21.80
N VAL A 819 -26.50 -14.08 20.85
CA VAL A 819 -27.51 -14.50 19.88
C VAL A 819 -26.96 -15.50 18.85
N LEU A 820 -25.69 -15.39 18.44
CA LEU A 820 -25.08 -16.41 17.58
C LEU A 820 -24.92 -17.77 18.28
N ASP A 821 -24.54 -17.77 19.56
CA ASP A 821 -24.41 -19.00 20.35
C ASP A 821 -25.77 -19.67 20.62
N GLU A 822 -26.88 -18.92 20.69
CA GLU A 822 -28.26 -19.46 20.74
C GLU A 822 -28.75 -20.06 19.42
N LEU A 823 -28.20 -19.64 18.27
CA LEU A 823 -28.63 -20.09 16.93
C LEU A 823 -27.97 -21.41 16.50
N LYS A 824 -26.96 -21.85 17.23
CA LYS A 824 -26.26 -23.12 16.98
C LYS A 824 -27.14 -24.30 17.42
N PRO A 825 -27.27 -25.36 16.60
CA PRO A 825 -28.00 -26.56 17.02
C PRO A 825 -27.28 -27.22 18.21
N LEU A 826 -28.08 -27.64 19.21
CA LEU A 826 -27.65 -28.42 20.38
C LEU A 826 -27.19 -29.83 20.00
#